data_AF-A0A9W7F313-F1
#
_entry.id   AF-A0A9W7F313-F1
#
_cell.length_a   1.000
_cell.length_b   1.000
_cell.length_c   1.000
_cell.angle_alpha   90.00
_cell.angle_beta   90.00
_cell.angle_gamma   90.00
#
_symmetry.space_group_name_H-M   'P 1'
#
loop_
_entity.id
_entity.type
_entity.pdbx_description
1 polymer ?
#
loop_
_entity_poly.entity_id
_entity_poly.type
_entity_poly.pdbx_seq_one_letter_code
_entity_poly.pdbx_strand_id
1 'polypeptide(L)'
;MCNPLVIISTLARSTCFDLTENMATRSEVSKLRDRPGVSEKGTMNLIVWRRSTIALSILFMLAIIGFQAQESRDARLMYFDILDTSLENVTYTALDEDRASFRKYGERVATAAGAAAMVEVALMRWYCSVANWGLSCLSIVMLLFALCYWNYYHRSRKFLMVAWLFSFAVPFAISTVPTRCFVNWDQFNYQSHNFMKGVAAHYQLDQRETEVVAGCTIITDPSNPQTLEEARDSVSFVCNTVDDWDDGFINWISGDAIARAEENCRKAQEALQDGNVDLALEYAGETCDEVIDTIDSASQEEGNALKRMQVVILHQDLTTKARVAAELLISLLNALWALKGMVPAAVAIAPALLRGALTIKTLVPQSSIPGMFVILLPWLYCPLVWCIYNIAFQLTGTLVFFFGLLLLAFAPMSYVALGQVYGITKPMDDISNKRMMNAMAYLNMALLTVAAGLCGYFALGQDGDHRALAKKGIDEYLRAPGAVTNLVVTTVGKYLVTTLAGVDFMAHEIAEQREFERFLETGENLGYSKTHGLQSEGRFRLLNMLKQKNARLDDLCQANRQQVGVGCGCGGAWKGRGGRAGEAMSVVQTGKVKAAVRRKSSSSKGSAYSGKKYFGGGGGGGGGGSSSTMQMNTKAQKQFNSKKWEGVV
;
A
#
# COMPACT_ATOMS: atom_id res chain seq x y z
N MET A 1 -1.38 -21.17 30.20
CA MET A 1 -0.71 -20.88 28.91
C MET A 1 0.50 -19.93 29.05
N CYS A 2 0.70 -19.23 30.17
CA CYS A 2 1.78 -18.24 30.33
C CYS A 2 3.10 -18.78 30.90
N ASN A 3 3.38 -20.09 30.84
CA ASN A 3 4.69 -20.59 31.26
C ASN A 3 5.72 -20.25 30.16
N PRO A 4 6.79 -19.48 30.44
CA PRO A 4 7.77 -19.08 29.42
C PRO A 4 8.41 -20.27 28.71
N LEU A 5 8.56 -21.42 29.38
CA LEU A 5 9.06 -22.66 28.76
C LEU A 5 8.12 -23.19 27.67
N VAL A 6 6.80 -23.00 27.85
CA VAL A 6 5.80 -23.37 26.84
C VAL A 6 5.91 -22.44 25.63
N ILE A 7 6.19 -21.14 25.83
CA ILE A 7 6.37 -20.18 24.74
C ILE A 7 7.64 -20.51 23.95
N ILE A 8 8.77 -20.73 24.62
CA ILE A 8 10.05 -21.08 23.98
C ILE A 8 9.92 -22.39 23.19
N SER A 9 9.30 -23.42 23.77
CA SER A 9 9.07 -24.68 23.06
C SER A 9 8.10 -24.53 21.88
N THR A 10 7.09 -23.65 21.99
CA THR A 10 6.18 -23.32 20.88
C THR A 10 6.90 -22.58 19.76
N LEU A 11 7.77 -21.62 20.10
CA LEU A 11 8.61 -20.89 19.15
C LEU A 11 9.58 -21.82 18.43
N ALA A 12 10.27 -22.69 19.16
CA ALA A 12 11.18 -23.69 18.60
C ALA A 12 10.45 -24.63 17.63
N ARG A 13 9.24 -25.09 17.99
CA ARG A 13 8.40 -25.91 17.10
C ARG A 13 7.96 -25.15 15.86
N SER A 14 7.50 -23.90 16.00
CA SER A 14 7.03 -23.09 14.86
C SER A 14 8.16 -22.72 13.90
N THR A 15 9.39 -22.59 14.39
CA THR A 15 10.58 -22.25 13.59
C THR A 15 11.21 -23.47 12.92
N CYS A 16 10.87 -24.68 13.36
CA CYS A 16 11.37 -25.91 12.76
C CYS A 16 10.89 -26.05 11.30
N PHE A 17 11.85 -26.22 10.39
CA PHE A 17 11.58 -26.50 8.97
C PHE A 17 11.44 -27.99 8.68
N ASP A 18 12.01 -28.85 9.52
CA ASP A 18 12.06 -30.29 9.29
C ASP A 18 10.92 -31.00 10.04
N LEU A 19 9.81 -31.24 9.34
CA LEU A 19 8.67 -31.99 9.88
C LEU A 19 8.97 -33.48 10.13
N THR A 20 10.17 -33.98 9.78
CA THR A 20 10.55 -35.40 10.01
C THR A 20 11.08 -35.66 11.42
N GLU A 21 11.53 -34.61 12.13
CA GLU A 21 12.07 -34.70 13.49
C GLU A 21 10.94 -34.92 14.53
N ASN A 22 11.27 -35.51 15.68
CA ASN A 22 10.29 -35.84 16.73
C ASN A 22 9.75 -34.56 17.42
N MET A 23 8.80 -33.86 16.78
CA MET A 23 8.15 -32.67 17.37
C MET A 23 7.00 -33.01 18.31
N ALA A 24 6.25 -34.07 18.02
CA ALA A 24 5.15 -34.51 18.86
C ALA A 24 5.66 -35.13 20.17
N THR A 25 5.17 -34.65 21.30
CA THR A 25 5.45 -35.28 22.61
C THR A 25 4.80 -36.66 22.69
N ARG A 26 5.30 -37.56 23.55
CA ARG A 26 4.74 -38.92 23.71
C ARG A 26 3.23 -38.90 24.02
N SER A 27 2.77 -37.92 24.79
CA SER A 27 1.35 -37.73 25.14
C SER A 27 0.51 -37.17 23.99
N GLU A 28 1.11 -36.40 23.08
CA GLU A 28 0.45 -35.95 21.84
C GLU A 28 0.35 -37.09 20.83
N VAL A 29 1.42 -37.89 20.69
CA VAL A 29 1.43 -39.09 19.85
C VAL A 29 0.37 -40.08 20.31
N SER A 30 0.21 -40.33 21.61
CA SER A 30 -0.82 -41.25 22.11
C SER A 30 -2.23 -40.74 21.76
N LYS A 31 -2.53 -39.46 22.00
CA LYS A 31 -3.83 -38.85 21.68
C LYS A 31 -4.15 -38.84 20.18
N LEU A 32 -3.13 -38.69 19.34
CA LEU A 32 -3.30 -38.69 17.87
C LEU A 32 -3.38 -40.11 17.31
N ARG A 33 -2.70 -41.09 17.92
CA ARG A 33 -2.74 -42.50 17.52
C ARG A 33 -4.12 -43.13 17.74
N ASP A 34 -4.88 -42.65 18.73
CA ASP A 34 -6.25 -43.08 18.94
C ASP A 34 -7.20 -42.63 17.82
N ARG A 35 -6.74 -41.77 16.89
CA ARG A 35 -7.54 -41.37 15.72
C ARG A 35 -7.38 -42.38 14.60
N PRO A 36 -8.49 -42.84 13.99
CA PRO A 36 -8.40 -43.63 12.77
C PRO A 36 -7.63 -42.85 11.71
N GLY A 37 -6.71 -43.48 10.98
CA GLY A 37 -6.11 -42.87 9.80
C GLY A 37 -5.11 -41.73 10.01
N VAL A 38 -4.58 -41.54 11.22
CA VAL A 38 -3.38 -40.75 11.46
C VAL A 38 -2.33 -41.67 12.07
N SER A 39 -1.59 -42.35 11.22
CA SER A 39 -0.58 -43.35 11.56
C SER A 39 0.83 -42.89 11.23
N GLU A 40 0.97 -42.04 10.20
CA GLU A 40 2.27 -41.57 9.73
C GLU A 40 2.81 -40.46 10.61
N LYS A 41 4.09 -40.59 10.98
CA LYS A 41 4.79 -39.66 11.85
C LYS A 41 4.78 -38.23 11.30
N GLY A 42 4.91 -38.08 9.97
CA GLY A 42 4.90 -36.77 9.31
C GLY A 42 3.57 -36.03 9.50
N THR A 43 2.44 -36.73 9.35
CA THR A 43 1.11 -36.14 9.54
C THR A 43 0.88 -35.75 11.00
N MET A 44 1.32 -36.58 11.95
CA MET A 44 1.25 -36.24 13.37
C MET A 44 2.05 -34.97 13.69
N ASN A 45 3.28 -34.90 13.18
CA ASN A 45 4.15 -33.72 13.34
C ASN A 45 3.55 -32.47 12.68
N LEU A 46 2.92 -32.59 11.50
CA LEU A 46 2.21 -31.50 10.85
C LEU A 46 1.07 -30.96 11.73
N ILE A 47 0.24 -31.83 12.29
CA ILE A 47 -0.89 -31.44 13.15
C ILE A 47 -0.38 -30.73 14.43
N VAL A 48 0.70 -31.23 15.04
CA VAL A 48 1.30 -30.61 16.23
C VAL A 48 1.95 -29.26 15.89
N TRP A 49 2.73 -29.19 14.82
CA TRP A 49 3.33 -27.96 14.31
C TRP A 49 2.27 -26.90 14.04
N ARG A 50 1.16 -27.29 13.39
CA ARG A 50 0.03 -26.42 13.07
C ARG A 50 -0.62 -25.86 14.33
N ARG A 51 -0.90 -26.71 15.33
CA ARG A 51 -1.46 -26.27 16.63
C ARG A 51 -0.54 -25.26 17.32
N SER A 52 0.77 -25.55 17.39
CA SER A 52 1.75 -24.65 17.99
C SER A 52 1.81 -23.31 17.25
N THR A 53 1.79 -23.34 15.93
CA THR A 53 1.85 -22.11 15.11
C THR A 53 0.55 -21.29 15.23
N ILE A 54 -0.63 -21.92 15.31
CA ILE A 54 -1.90 -21.20 15.58
C ILE A 54 -1.84 -20.50 16.93
N ALA A 55 -1.35 -21.19 17.97
CA ALA A 55 -1.20 -20.58 19.30
C ALA A 55 -0.25 -19.38 19.27
N LEU A 56 0.86 -19.48 18.54
CA LEU A 56 1.78 -18.36 18.36
C LEU A 56 1.14 -17.21 17.56
N SER A 57 0.42 -17.51 16.48
CA SER A 57 -0.33 -16.51 15.71
C SER A 57 -1.34 -15.75 16.57
N ILE A 58 -2.01 -16.42 17.52
CA ILE A 58 -2.91 -15.74 18.47
C ILE A 58 -2.16 -14.73 19.34
N LEU A 59 -0.97 -15.08 19.85
CA LEU A 59 -0.15 -14.16 20.65
C LEU A 59 0.27 -12.93 19.85
N PHE A 60 0.73 -13.11 18.61
CA PHE A 60 1.07 -11.99 17.74
C PHE A 60 -0.16 -11.15 17.38
N MET A 61 -1.31 -11.77 17.09
CA MET A 61 -2.55 -11.05 16.81
C MET A 61 -3.04 -10.22 18.00
N LEU A 62 -2.88 -10.71 19.24
CA LEU A 62 -3.15 -9.91 20.44
C LEU A 62 -2.26 -8.66 20.52
N ALA A 63 -0.96 -8.81 20.24
CA ALA A 63 -0.04 -7.68 20.20
C ALA A 63 -0.41 -6.68 19.09
N ILE A 64 -0.76 -7.18 17.89
CA ILE A 64 -1.24 -6.35 16.77
C ILE A 64 -2.50 -5.57 17.18
N ILE A 65 -3.48 -6.22 17.81
CA ILE A 65 -4.71 -5.56 18.29
C ILE A 65 -4.37 -4.48 19.30
N GLY A 66 -3.41 -4.72 20.20
CA GLY A 66 -2.92 -3.71 21.15
C GLY A 66 -2.35 -2.47 20.46
N PHE A 67 -1.47 -2.66 19.47
CA PHE A 67 -0.90 -1.56 18.69
C PHE A 67 -1.96 -0.82 17.85
N GLN A 68 -2.92 -1.54 17.25
CA GLN A 68 -4.00 -0.93 16.48
C GLN A 68 -4.98 -0.16 17.37
N ALA A 69 -5.22 -0.62 18.60
CA ALA A 69 -6.01 0.12 19.57
C ALA A 69 -5.32 1.43 19.97
N GLN A 70 -4.00 1.39 20.15
CA GLN A 70 -3.20 2.61 20.37
C GLN A 70 -3.24 3.53 19.15
N GLU A 71 -3.02 3.03 17.94
CA GLU A 71 -3.08 3.84 16.70
C GLU A 71 -4.47 4.46 16.49
N SER A 72 -5.54 3.73 16.81
CA SER A 72 -6.90 4.27 16.77
C SER A 72 -7.13 5.37 17.81
N ARG A 73 -6.50 5.28 18.99
CA ARG A 73 -6.54 6.33 20.00
C ARG A 73 -5.78 7.57 19.53
N ASP A 74 -4.58 7.38 18.99
CA ASP A 74 -3.74 8.46 18.50
C ASP A 74 -4.39 9.18 17.31
N ALA A 75 -5.03 8.43 16.40
CA ALA A 75 -5.81 8.99 15.29
C ALA A 75 -7.01 9.81 15.78
N ARG A 76 -7.66 9.38 16.87
CA ARG A 76 -8.77 10.13 17.50
C ARG A 76 -8.27 11.43 18.14
N LEU A 77 -7.14 11.40 18.84
CA LEU A 77 -6.56 12.61 19.44
C LEU A 77 -6.13 13.61 18.36
N MET A 78 -5.47 13.13 17.30
CA MET A 78 -5.12 13.94 16.14
C MET A 78 -6.35 14.57 15.47
N TYR A 79 -7.45 13.83 15.35
CA TYR A 79 -8.71 14.38 14.83
C TYR A 79 -9.23 15.55 15.69
N PHE A 80 -9.23 15.41 17.02
CA PHE A 80 -9.68 16.50 17.90
C PHE A 80 -8.74 17.71 17.88
N ASP A 81 -7.43 17.49 17.84
CA ASP A 81 -6.43 18.57 17.73
C ASP A 81 -6.60 19.38 16.42
N ILE A 82 -6.81 18.67 15.30
CA ILE A 82 -7.11 19.29 14.00
C ILE A 82 -8.46 20.00 14.04
N LEU A 83 -9.47 19.40 14.68
CA LEU A 83 -10.80 20.01 14.82
C LEU A 83 -10.72 21.31 15.63
N ASP A 84 -10.05 21.30 16.78
CA ASP A 84 -9.87 22.48 17.63
C ASP A 84 -9.13 23.58 16.86
N THR A 85 -8.04 23.23 16.16
CA THR A 85 -7.28 24.17 15.29
C THR A 85 -8.14 24.71 14.14
N SER A 86 -9.06 23.91 13.59
CA SER A 86 -9.96 24.35 12.52
C SER A 86 -11.08 25.27 13.00
N LEU A 87 -11.47 25.16 14.27
CA LEU A 87 -12.51 25.97 14.91
C LEU A 87 -11.95 27.28 15.48
N GLU A 88 -10.63 27.43 15.57
CA GLU A 88 -10.02 28.71 15.88
C GLU A 88 -10.45 29.75 14.83
N ASN A 89 -11.34 30.65 15.24
CA ASN A 89 -11.87 31.68 14.37
C ASN A 89 -10.80 32.78 14.23
N VAL A 90 -9.91 32.62 13.25
CA VAL A 90 -8.85 33.58 12.96
C VAL A 90 -9.43 34.76 12.18
N THR A 91 -10.19 35.62 12.87
CA THR A 91 -10.66 36.89 12.30
C THR A 91 -9.59 37.95 12.41
N TYR A 92 -9.48 38.82 11.41
CA TYR A 92 -8.52 39.93 11.43
C TYR A 92 -8.79 40.90 12.59
N THR A 93 -10.03 40.98 13.10
CA THR A 93 -10.35 41.78 14.30
C THR A 93 -9.62 41.32 15.56
N ALA A 94 -9.17 40.07 15.63
CA ALA A 94 -8.34 39.58 16.72
C ALA A 94 -6.87 40.08 16.63
N LEU A 95 -6.48 40.68 15.50
CA LEU A 95 -5.14 41.25 15.29
C LEU A 95 -4.95 42.59 16.01
N ASP A 96 -6.02 43.35 16.26
CA ASP A 96 -5.92 44.64 16.96
C ASP A 96 -5.54 44.45 18.44
N GLU A 97 -5.84 43.28 19.03
CA GLU A 97 -5.48 42.93 20.41
C GLU A 97 -4.08 42.30 20.51
N ASP A 98 -3.65 41.58 19.47
CA ASP A 98 -2.33 40.94 19.38
C ASP A 98 -1.43 41.83 18.51
N ARG A 99 -0.51 42.62 19.10
CA ARG A 99 0.59 43.33 18.39
C ARG A 99 1.58 42.39 17.65
N ALA A 100 1.15 41.19 17.28
CA ALA A 100 1.91 40.21 16.55
C ALA A 100 2.16 40.71 15.11
N SER A 101 3.40 40.57 14.66
CA SER A 101 3.78 40.79 13.25
C SER A 101 2.82 40.04 12.31
N PHE A 102 2.42 40.67 11.20
CA PHE A 102 1.56 40.10 10.16
C PHE A 102 1.97 38.68 9.72
N ARG A 103 3.28 38.36 9.75
CA ARG A 103 3.80 37.01 9.54
C ARG A 103 3.15 35.94 10.43
N LYS A 104 3.01 36.21 11.74
CA LYS A 104 2.39 35.27 12.69
C LYS A 104 0.90 35.09 12.40
N TYR A 105 0.22 36.15 11.95
CA TYR A 105 -1.15 36.06 11.50
C TYR A 105 -1.27 35.16 10.27
N GLY A 106 -0.40 35.34 9.27
CA GLY A 106 -0.35 34.47 8.09
C GLY A 106 -0.06 33.01 8.43
N GLU A 107 0.87 32.75 9.35
CA GLU A 107 1.15 31.40 9.85
C GLU A 107 -0.10 30.79 10.52
N ARG A 108 -0.81 31.52 11.39
CA ARG A 108 -2.05 31.06 12.05
C ARG A 108 -3.17 30.78 11.06
N VAL A 109 -3.38 31.66 10.07
CA VAL A 109 -4.42 31.45 9.06
C VAL A 109 -4.07 30.27 8.15
N ALA A 110 -2.81 30.10 7.77
CA ALA A 110 -2.36 28.95 7.00
C ALA A 110 -2.54 27.64 7.77
N THR A 111 -2.23 27.61 9.07
CA THR A 111 -2.47 26.43 9.92
C THR A 111 -3.97 26.14 10.08
N ALA A 112 -4.81 27.15 10.29
CA ALA A 112 -6.26 26.98 10.40
C ALA A 112 -6.89 26.50 9.07
N ALA A 113 -6.46 27.07 7.93
CA ALA A 113 -6.90 26.64 6.61
C ALA A 113 -6.47 25.19 6.31
N GLY A 114 -5.22 24.83 6.62
CA GLY A 114 -4.71 23.47 6.49
C GLY A 114 -5.45 22.48 7.39
N ALA A 115 -5.73 22.86 8.64
CA ALA A 115 -6.50 22.05 9.58
C ALA A 115 -7.92 21.83 9.08
N ALA A 116 -8.62 22.89 8.64
CA ALA A 116 -9.96 22.81 8.09
C ALA A 116 -10.06 21.86 6.88
N ALA A 117 -9.08 21.90 5.97
CA ALA A 117 -9.02 20.95 4.85
C ALA A 117 -8.80 19.49 5.30
N MET A 118 -8.17 19.29 6.46
CA MET A 118 -7.77 17.97 6.97
C MET A 118 -8.78 17.34 7.95
N VAL A 119 -9.75 18.08 8.50
CA VAL A 119 -10.71 17.57 9.51
C VAL A 119 -11.39 16.28 9.05
N GLU A 120 -11.99 16.29 7.86
CA GLU A 120 -12.73 15.15 7.30
C GLU A 120 -11.80 13.99 6.94
N VAL A 121 -10.57 14.28 6.47
CA VAL A 121 -9.56 13.26 6.20
C VAL A 121 -9.10 12.58 7.48
N ALA A 122 -8.90 13.35 8.56
CA ALA A 122 -8.54 12.84 9.88
C ALA A 122 -9.67 11.98 10.48
N LEU A 123 -10.92 12.43 10.32
CA LEU A 123 -12.11 11.66 10.70
C LEU A 123 -12.16 10.31 9.98
N MET A 124 -11.98 10.32 8.66
CA MET A 124 -11.98 9.09 7.87
C MET A 124 -10.84 8.15 8.25
N ARG A 125 -9.65 8.69 8.53
CA ARG A 125 -8.51 7.93 9.02
C ARG A 125 -8.80 7.26 10.37
N TRP A 126 -9.48 7.97 11.29
CA TRP A 126 -9.92 7.38 12.55
C TRP A 126 -10.90 6.22 12.32
N TYR A 127 -11.93 6.40 11.48
CA TYR A 127 -12.86 5.32 11.13
C TYR A 127 -12.18 4.10 10.52
N CYS A 128 -11.26 4.31 9.57
CA CYS A 128 -10.46 3.23 8.98
C CYS A 128 -9.63 2.48 10.03
N SER A 129 -9.08 3.21 11.02
CA SER A 129 -8.31 2.61 12.12
C SER A 129 -9.20 1.77 13.04
N VAL A 130 -10.39 2.24 13.38
CA VAL A 130 -11.40 1.50 14.16
C VAL A 130 -11.85 0.24 13.41
N ALA A 131 -12.11 0.35 12.10
CA ALA A 131 -12.49 -0.79 11.26
C ALA A 131 -11.39 -1.85 11.20
N ASN A 132 -10.12 -1.42 11.06
CA ASN A 132 -8.96 -2.30 11.07
C ASN A 132 -8.81 -3.06 12.39
N TRP A 133 -9.00 -2.35 13.50
CA TRP A 133 -9.01 -2.95 14.84
C TRP A 133 -10.15 -3.97 15.01
N GLY A 134 -11.37 -3.61 14.63
CA GLY A 134 -12.54 -4.50 14.73
C GLY A 134 -12.41 -5.79 13.92
N LEU A 135 -11.85 -5.71 12.71
CA LEU A 135 -11.65 -6.90 11.86
C LEU A 135 -10.46 -7.75 12.33
N SER A 136 -9.45 -7.15 12.96
CA SER A 136 -8.39 -7.91 13.64
C SER A 136 -8.92 -8.66 14.87
N CYS A 137 -9.86 -8.06 15.61
CA CYS A 137 -10.62 -8.73 16.67
C CYS A 137 -11.46 -9.91 16.14
N LEU A 138 -12.06 -9.79 14.95
CA LEU A 138 -12.75 -10.91 14.32
C LEU A 138 -11.78 -12.02 13.88
N SER A 139 -10.61 -11.65 13.34
CA SER A 139 -9.56 -12.60 12.94
C SER A 139 -9.07 -13.44 14.13
N ILE A 140 -8.84 -12.83 15.30
CA ILE A 140 -8.43 -13.58 16.51
C ILE A 140 -9.52 -14.53 17.00
N VAL A 141 -10.80 -14.14 16.96
CA VAL A 141 -11.92 -15.03 17.30
C VAL A 141 -11.92 -16.26 16.39
N MET A 142 -11.69 -16.07 15.09
CA MET A 142 -11.56 -17.18 14.13
C MET A 142 -10.33 -18.05 14.38
N LEU A 143 -9.19 -17.46 14.77
CA LEU A 143 -8.01 -18.24 15.20
C LEU A 143 -8.27 -19.05 16.48
N LEU A 144 -9.02 -18.51 17.44
CA LEU A 144 -9.43 -19.22 18.65
C LEU A 144 -10.33 -20.41 18.30
N PHE A 145 -11.28 -20.24 17.39
CA PHE A 145 -12.07 -21.36 16.88
C PHE A 145 -11.19 -22.37 16.14
N ALA A 146 -10.26 -21.93 15.29
CA ALA A 146 -9.30 -22.81 14.64
C ALA A 146 -8.48 -23.61 15.67
N LEU A 147 -8.05 -22.96 16.76
CA LEU A 147 -7.33 -23.60 17.86
C LEU A 147 -8.21 -24.56 18.65
N CYS A 148 -9.45 -24.23 18.97
CA CYS A 148 -10.37 -25.13 19.70
C CYS A 148 -10.71 -26.37 18.87
N TYR A 149 -10.92 -26.19 17.57
CA TYR A 149 -11.20 -27.26 16.62
C TYR A 149 -9.93 -27.83 15.97
N TRP A 150 -8.72 -27.59 16.51
CA TRP A 150 -7.47 -28.09 15.94
C TRP A 150 -7.46 -29.62 15.74
N ASN A 151 -8.23 -30.31 16.57
CA ASN A 151 -8.49 -31.74 16.50
C ASN A 151 -9.22 -32.19 15.21
N TYR A 152 -9.98 -31.29 14.59
CA TYR A 152 -10.73 -31.53 13.37
C TYR A 152 -10.13 -30.71 12.24
N TYR A 153 -9.18 -31.31 11.53
CA TYR A 153 -8.32 -30.61 10.56
C TYR A 153 -9.13 -29.78 9.55
N HIS A 154 -10.14 -30.36 8.90
CA HIS A 154 -10.99 -29.67 7.92
C HIS A 154 -11.71 -28.44 8.48
N ARG A 155 -12.33 -28.56 9.65
CA ARG A 155 -13.07 -27.46 10.27
C ARG A 155 -12.13 -26.36 10.76
N SER A 156 -11.01 -26.74 11.38
CA SER A 156 -9.98 -25.81 11.81
C SER A 156 -9.39 -25.03 10.62
N ARG A 157 -9.15 -25.70 9.49
CA ARG A 157 -8.66 -25.08 8.26
C ARG A 157 -9.60 -23.99 7.75
N LYS A 158 -10.91 -24.27 7.69
CA LYS A 158 -11.91 -23.27 7.26
C LYS A 158 -11.85 -22.01 8.13
N PHE A 159 -11.82 -22.16 9.45
CA PHE A 159 -11.70 -21.02 10.36
C PHE A 159 -10.38 -20.27 10.19
N LEU A 160 -9.27 -20.98 9.99
CA LEU A 160 -7.97 -20.38 9.70
C LEU A 160 -7.97 -19.57 8.40
N MET A 161 -8.58 -20.08 7.32
CA MET A 161 -8.68 -19.36 6.05
C MET A 161 -9.53 -18.10 6.18
N VAL A 162 -10.62 -18.15 6.96
CA VAL A 162 -11.43 -16.97 7.28
C VAL A 162 -10.63 -15.97 8.12
N ALA A 163 -9.88 -16.44 9.12
CA ALA A 163 -9.01 -15.58 9.92
C ALA A 163 -7.92 -14.89 9.08
N TRP A 164 -7.30 -15.64 8.16
CA TRP A 164 -6.32 -15.12 7.20
C TRP A 164 -6.95 -14.06 6.30
N LEU A 165 -8.12 -14.35 5.72
CA LEU A 165 -8.85 -13.39 4.88
C LEU A 165 -9.10 -12.07 5.63
N PHE A 166 -9.59 -12.11 6.87
CA PHE A 166 -9.80 -10.89 7.66
C PHE A 166 -8.50 -10.19 8.07
N SER A 167 -7.40 -10.91 8.30
CA SER A 167 -6.10 -10.29 8.63
C SER A 167 -5.48 -9.55 7.44
N PHE A 168 -5.79 -10.01 6.22
CA PHE A 168 -5.17 -9.50 4.98
C PHE A 168 -6.05 -8.58 4.16
N ALA A 169 -7.33 -8.88 3.97
CA ALA A 169 -8.22 -8.11 3.10
C ALA A 169 -8.40 -6.66 3.57
N VAL A 170 -8.22 -6.40 4.85
CA VAL A 170 -8.59 -5.13 5.49
C VAL A 170 -7.68 -3.97 5.10
N PRO A 171 -6.34 -4.07 5.21
CA PRO A 171 -5.45 -3.05 4.66
C PRO A 171 -5.72 -2.74 3.19
N PHE A 172 -6.03 -3.77 2.37
CA PHE A 172 -6.36 -3.56 0.96
C PHE A 172 -7.71 -2.85 0.79
N ALA A 173 -8.75 -3.25 1.50
CA ALA A 173 -10.06 -2.60 1.45
C ALA A 173 -9.96 -1.13 1.89
N ILE A 174 -9.24 -0.84 2.97
CA ILE A 174 -9.01 0.55 3.44
C ILE A 174 -8.26 1.37 2.38
N SER A 175 -7.30 0.77 1.68
CA SER A 175 -6.57 1.49 0.61
C SER A 175 -7.42 1.87 -0.60
N THR A 176 -8.60 1.26 -0.76
CA THR A 176 -9.54 1.63 -1.84
C THR A 176 -10.40 2.86 -1.50
N VAL A 177 -10.36 3.35 -0.25
CA VAL A 177 -11.13 4.53 0.16
C VAL A 177 -10.52 5.78 -0.50
N PRO A 178 -11.28 6.51 -1.33
CA PRO A 178 -10.79 7.71 -1.99
C PRO A 178 -10.83 8.90 -1.02
N THR A 179 -9.86 9.00 -0.12
CA THR A 179 -9.84 10.05 0.92
C THR A 179 -9.88 11.48 0.36
N ARG A 180 -9.37 11.68 -0.86
CA ARG A 180 -9.46 12.95 -1.59
C ARG A 180 -10.90 13.46 -1.74
N CYS A 181 -11.87 12.55 -1.90
CA CYS A 181 -13.28 12.90 -2.05
C CYS A 181 -13.90 13.45 -0.76
N PHE A 182 -13.22 13.32 0.38
CA PHE A 182 -13.70 13.81 1.67
C PHE A 182 -13.09 15.16 2.06
N VAL A 183 -12.18 15.73 1.27
CA VAL A 183 -11.59 17.05 1.57
C VAL A 183 -12.65 18.14 1.37
N ASN A 184 -12.97 18.87 2.44
CA ASN A 184 -13.90 20.00 2.38
C ASN A 184 -13.18 21.27 1.92
N TRP A 185 -13.23 21.52 0.61
CA TRP A 185 -12.61 22.71 0.02
C TRP A 185 -13.32 24.02 0.35
N ASP A 186 -14.59 23.98 0.75
CA ASP A 186 -15.35 25.20 1.03
C ASP A 186 -14.82 25.90 2.29
N GLN A 187 -14.46 25.13 3.32
CA GLN A 187 -13.84 25.69 4.52
C GLN A 187 -12.43 26.23 4.24
N PHE A 188 -11.65 25.55 3.40
CA PHE A 188 -10.34 26.04 2.97
C PHE A 188 -10.45 27.36 2.20
N ASN A 189 -11.41 27.44 1.28
CA ASN A 189 -11.69 28.65 0.50
C ASN A 189 -12.18 29.79 1.40
N TYR A 190 -13.00 29.49 2.41
CA TYR A 190 -13.46 30.46 3.40
C TYR A 190 -12.30 31.06 4.21
N GLN A 191 -11.39 30.22 4.72
CA GLN A 191 -10.21 30.71 5.46
C GLN A 191 -9.24 31.48 4.56
N SER A 192 -9.05 31.03 3.32
CA SER A 192 -8.25 31.75 2.32
C SER A 192 -8.84 33.12 2.02
N HIS A 193 -10.17 33.23 1.94
CA HIS A 193 -10.86 34.50 1.74
C HIS A 193 -10.72 35.44 2.95
N ASN A 194 -10.76 34.91 4.17
CA ASN A 194 -10.54 35.68 5.39
C ASN A 194 -9.09 36.17 5.51
N PHE A 195 -8.11 35.34 5.13
CA PHE A 195 -6.71 35.75 5.04
C PHE A 195 -6.58 37.00 4.17
N MET A 196 -7.23 37.01 3.00
CA MET A 196 -7.16 38.14 2.08
C MET A 196 -7.85 39.39 2.59
N LYS A 197 -8.99 39.24 3.27
CA LYS A 197 -9.60 40.38 3.96
C LYS A 197 -8.61 40.98 4.97
N GLY A 198 -7.86 40.13 5.66
CA GLY A 198 -6.81 40.58 6.57
C GLY A 198 -5.62 41.25 5.86
N VAL A 199 -5.13 40.69 4.75
CA VAL A 199 -4.09 41.30 3.91
C VAL A 199 -4.54 42.68 3.43
N ALA A 200 -5.75 42.78 2.87
CA ALA A 200 -6.30 44.02 2.36
C ALA A 200 -6.47 45.09 3.44
N ALA A 201 -6.91 44.69 4.64
CA ALA A 201 -7.01 45.59 5.78
C ALA A 201 -5.63 46.01 6.32
N HIS A 202 -4.64 45.10 6.35
CA HIS A 202 -3.31 45.37 6.88
C HIS A 202 -2.52 46.37 6.04
N TYR A 203 -2.52 46.18 4.73
CA TYR A 203 -1.83 47.07 3.79
C TYR A 203 -2.72 48.23 3.32
N GLN A 204 -3.90 48.40 3.93
CA GLN A 204 -4.87 49.44 3.58
C GLN A 204 -5.13 49.52 2.07
N LEU A 205 -5.24 48.36 1.41
CA LEU A 205 -5.30 48.29 -0.05
C LEU A 205 -6.49 49.08 -0.62
N ASP A 206 -7.65 49.01 0.05
CA ASP A 206 -8.84 49.79 -0.35
C ASP A 206 -8.57 51.32 -0.29
N GLN A 207 -7.79 51.78 0.70
CA GLN A 207 -7.45 53.19 0.86
C GLN A 207 -6.41 53.62 -0.18
N ARG A 208 -5.34 52.84 -0.34
CA ARG A 208 -4.28 53.08 -1.33
C ARG A 208 -4.83 53.04 -2.76
N GLU A 209 -5.76 52.14 -3.07
CA GLU A 209 -6.46 52.09 -4.36
C GLU A 209 -7.25 53.38 -4.60
N THR A 210 -8.04 53.83 -3.61
CA THR A 210 -8.82 55.07 -3.71
C THR A 210 -7.91 56.29 -3.89
N GLU A 211 -6.79 56.33 -3.17
CA GLU A 211 -5.78 57.38 -3.23
C GLU A 211 -5.09 57.44 -4.60
N VAL A 212 -4.65 56.30 -5.14
CA VAL A 212 -4.01 56.21 -6.46
C VAL A 212 -5.00 56.58 -7.57
N VAL A 213 -6.23 56.06 -7.53
CA VAL A 213 -7.27 56.39 -8.53
C VAL A 213 -7.62 57.88 -8.48
N ALA A 214 -7.74 58.46 -7.29
CA ALA A 214 -7.98 59.90 -7.14
C ALA A 214 -6.81 60.73 -7.69
N GLY A 215 -5.56 60.37 -7.36
CA GLY A 215 -4.36 61.02 -7.89
C GLY A 215 -4.26 60.93 -9.40
N CYS A 216 -4.54 59.75 -9.97
CA CYS A 216 -4.53 59.55 -11.41
C CYS A 216 -5.65 60.31 -12.13
N THR A 217 -6.84 60.40 -11.53
CA THR A 217 -7.94 61.21 -12.10
C THR A 217 -7.55 62.70 -12.17
N ILE A 218 -6.80 63.20 -11.19
CA ILE A 218 -6.31 64.59 -11.20
C ILE A 218 -5.29 64.79 -12.31
N ILE A 219 -4.36 63.84 -12.51
CA ILE A 219 -3.30 63.90 -13.52
C ILE A 219 -3.84 63.79 -14.95
N THR A 220 -4.84 62.94 -15.18
CA THR A 220 -5.37 62.67 -16.53
C THR A 220 -6.51 63.59 -16.96
N ASP A 221 -7.09 64.40 -16.06
CA ASP A 221 -8.19 65.31 -16.40
C ASP A 221 -7.70 66.52 -17.25
N PRO A 222 -8.03 66.58 -18.56
CA PRO A 222 -7.59 67.67 -19.43
C PRO A 222 -8.27 69.02 -19.09
N SER A 223 -9.30 69.00 -18.24
CA SER A 223 -10.06 70.20 -17.86
C SER A 223 -9.53 70.90 -16.62
N ASN A 224 -8.55 70.30 -15.92
CA ASN A 224 -7.91 70.88 -14.76
C ASN A 224 -6.57 71.52 -15.20
N PRO A 225 -6.48 72.85 -15.44
CA PRO A 225 -5.23 73.51 -15.73
C PRO A 225 -4.37 73.51 -14.47
N GLN A 226 -3.66 72.40 -14.25
CA GLN A 226 -2.87 72.21 -13.05
C GLN A 226 -1.82 73.32 -12.96
N THR A 227 -1.75 73.96 -11.80
CA THR A 227 -0.57 74.74 -11.48
C THR A 227 0.63 73.80 -11.37
N LEU A 228 1.81 74.29 -11.74
CA LEU A 228 3.09 73.54 -11.67
C LEU A 228 3.30 72.88 -10.29
N GLU A 229 2.74 73.49 -9.24
CA GLU A 229 2.80 73.05 -7.85
C GLU A 229 1.85 71.87 -7.59
N GLU A 230 0.59 71.94 -8.04
CA GLU A 230 -0.38 70.84 -7.93
C GLU A 230 -0.01 69.60 -8.76
N ALA A 231 0.59 69.80 -9.94
CA ALA A 231 1.14 68.72 -10.76
C ALA A 231 2.26 67.99 -10.04
N ARG A 232 3.19 68.75 -9.44
CA ARG A 232 4.31 68.21 -8.68
C ARG A 232 3.83 67.41 -7.47
N ASP A 233 2.84 67.91 -6.74
CA ASP A 233 2.31 67.23 -5.57
C ASP A 233 1.55 65.95 -5.94
N SER A 234 0.77 65.98 -7.03
CA SER A 234 0.01 64.80 -7.50
C SER A 234 0.92 63.69 -8.04
N VAL A 235 1.92 64.03 -8.86
CA VAL A 235 2.88 63.06 -9.40
C VAL A 235 3.76 62.49 -8.27
N SER A 236 4.25 63.34 -7.37
CA SER A 236 5.01 62.89 -6.20
C SER A 236 4.16 61.97 -5.32
N PHE A 237 2.89 62.28 -5.09
CA PHE A 237 1.99 61.44 -4.31
C PHE A 237 1.76 60.07 -4.94
N VAL A 238 1.42 60.02 -6.23
CA VAL A 238 1.21 58.75 -6.95
C VAL A 238 2.50 57.92 -6.96
N CYS A 239 3.63 58.53 -7.29
CA CYS A 239 4.89 57.81 -7.37
C CYS A 239 5.44 57.37 -6.02
N ASN A 240 5.31 58.18 -4.96
CA ASN A 240 5.67 57.73 -3.60
C ASN A 240 4.76 56.59 -3.15
N THR A 241 3.48 56.60 -3.54
CA THR A 241 2.55 55.50 -3.22
C THR A 241 2.92 54.22 -3.95
N VAL A 242 3.36 54.32 -5.22
CA VAL A 242 3.86 53.19 -6.01
C VAL A 242 5.21 52.68 -5.48
N ASP A 243 6.14 53.56 -5.11
CA ASP A 243 7.43 53.20 -4.53
C ASP A 243 7.26 52.53 -3.15
N ASP A 244 6.31 52.99 -2.32
CA ASP A 244 5.93 52.36 -1.05
C ASP A 244 5.32 50.95 -1.23
N TRP A 245 5.11 50.51 -2.47
CA TRP A 245 4.73 49.12 -2.77
C TRP A 245 5.96 48.22 -2.98
N ASP A 246 7.19 48.73 -3.00
CA ASP A 246 8.41 47.91 -3.14
C ASP A 246 8.78 47.10 -1.86
N ASP A 247 7.85 46.97 -0.92
CA ASP A 247 7.89 45.86 0.03
C ASP A 247 7.80 44.56 -0.78
N GLY A 248 8.95 43.94 -1.09
CA GLY A 248 9.16 42.91 -2.13
C GLY A 248 8.21 41.71 -2.20
N PHE A 249 7.24 41.61 -1.29
CA PHE A 249 6.02 40.84 -1.46
C PHE A 249 5.12 41.35 -2.60
N ILE A 250 4.86 42.65 -2.72
CA ILE A 250 4.00 43.19 -3.81
C ILE A 250 4.73 43.08 -5.14
N ASN A 251 6.03 43.38 -5.19
CA ASN A 251 6.83 43.24 -6.41
C ASN A 251 6.94 41.78 -6.91
N TRP A 252 6.81 40.79 -6.02
CA TRP A 252 6.68 39.37 -6.40
C TRP A 252 5.29 39.03 -7.00
N ILE A 253 4.26 39.79 -6.61
CA ILE A 253 2.84 39.53 -6.90
C ILE A 253 2.39 40.22 -8.19
N SER A 254 2.86 41.43 -8.43
CA SER A 254 2.31 42.32 -9.44
C SER A 254 2.80 42.08 -10.88
N GLY A 255 3.89 41.33 -11.06
CA GLY A 255 4.45 41.04 -12.37
C GLY A 255 4.99 42.28 -13.10
N ASP A 256 5.14 42.19 -14.42
CA ASP A 256 5.83 43.21 -15.23
C ASP A 256 5.12 44.57 -15.29
N ALA A 257 3.82 44.65 -14.97
CA ALA A 257 3.05 45.90 -15.07
C ALA A 257 3.44 46.93 -14.01
N ILE A 258 3.63 46.52 -12.75
CA ILE A 258 4.09 47.44 -11.69
C ILE A 258 5.56 47.81 -11.90
N ALA A 259 6.38 46.89 -12.41
CA ALA A 259 7.76 47.23 -12.77
C ALA A 259 7.83 48.31 -13.87
N ARG A 260 6.86 48.34 -14.81
CA ARG A 260 6.75 49.42 -15.81
C ARG A 260 6.23 50.72 -15.19
N ALA A 261 5.23 50.64 -14.32
CA ALA A 261 4.72 51.79 -13.58
C ALA A 261 5.80 52.44 -12.70
N GLU A 262 6.61 51.65 -12.00
CA GLU A 262 7.75 52.09 -11.19
C GLU A 262 8.81 52.79 -12.05
N GLU A 263 9.18 52.19 -13.19
CA GLU A 263 10.12 52.79 -14.13
C GLU A 263 9.61 54.12 -14.72
N ASN A 264 8.31 54.21 -15.03
CA ASN A 264 7.70 55.45 -15.54
C ASN A 264 7.56 56.51 -14.44
N CYS A 265 7.28 56.10 -13.20
CA CYS A 265 7.31 57.00 -12.06
C CYS A 265 8.70 57.57 -11.79
N ARG A 266 9.75 56.76 -11.92
CA ARG A 266 11.14 57.23 -11.82
C ARG A 266 11.45 58.28 -12.89
N LYS A 267 11.04 58.05 -14.14
CA LYS A 267 11.19 59.05 -15.23
C LYS A 267 10.38 60.32 -14.99
N ALA A 268 9.15 60.20 -14.47
CA ALA A 268 8.32 61.34 -14.13
C ALA A 268 8.96 62.20 -13.04
N GLN A 269 9.52 61.57 -12.00
CA GLN A 269 10.27 62.27 -10.96
C GLN A 269 11.55 62.94 -11.48
N GLU A 270 12.31 62.26 -12.36
CA GLU A 270 13.49 62.83 -13.03
C GLU A 270 13.12 64.07 -13.87
N ALA A 271 12.07 63.98 -14.69
CA ALA A 271 11.59 65.10 -15.51
C ALA A 271 11.10 66.30 -14.66
N LEU A 272 10.49 66.03 -13.50
CA LEU A 272 10.11 67.05 -12.51
C LEU A 272 11.32 67.76 -11.90
N GLN A 273 12.41 67.04 -11.63
CA GLN A 273 13.65 67.63 -11.12
C GLN A 273 14.33 68.53 -12.15
N ASP A 274 14.21 68.18 -13.44
CA ASP A 274 14.72 68.98 -14.56
C ASP A 274 13.85 70.19 -14.91
N GLY A 275 12.68 70.34 -14.27
CA GLY A 275 11.73 71.42 -14.49
C GLY A 275 10.89 71.28 -15.77
N ASN A 276 10.89 70.09 -16.40
CA ASN A 276 10.11 69.79 -17.59
C ASN A 276 8.76 69.16 -17.22
N VAL A 277 7.78 70.00 -16.89
CA VAL A 277 6.48 69.56 -16.36
C VAL A 277 5.63 68.84 -17.39
N ASP A 278 5.68 69.24 -18.66
CA ASP A 278 4.93 68.57 -19.72
C ASP A 278 5.38 67.10 -19.88
N LEU A 279 6.70 66.87 -19.84
CA LEU A 279 7.27 65.52 -19.92
C LEU A 279 7.00 64.69 -18.67
N ALA A 280 6.99 65.32 -17.48
CA ALA A 280 6.65 64.64 -16.24
C ALA A 280 5.16 64.21 -16.21
N LEU A 281 4.26 65.08 -16.70
CA LEU A 281 2.84 64.76 -16.84
C LEU A 281 2.59 63.68 -17.89
N GLU A 282 3.37 63.64 -18.97
CA GLU A 282 3.32 62.56 -19.97
C GLU A 282 3.68 61.20 -19.34
N TYR A 283 4.82 61.10 -18.64
CA TYR A 283 5.22 59.85 -17.98
C TYR A 283 4.30 59.46 -16.82
N ALA A 284 3.80 60.42 -16.06
CA ALA A 284 2.82 60.17 -15.01
C ALA A 284 1.45 59.74 -15.59
N GLY A 285 1.06 60.32 -16.73
CA GLY A 285 -0.10 59.91 -17.51
C GLY A 285 0.01 58.47 -17.99
N GLU A 286 1.14 58.09 -18.59
CA GLU A 286 1.41 56.70 -19.00
C GLU A 286 1.36 55.73 -17.80
N THR A 287 1.89 56.15 -16.65
CA THR A 287 1.82 55.36 -15.41
C THR A 287 0.38 55.18 -14.96
N CYS A 288 -0.41 56.26 -14.96
CA CYS A 288 -1.81 56.24 -14.57
C CYS A 288 -2.69 55.46 -15.55
N ASP A 289 -2.44 55.56 -16.84
CA ASP A 289 -3.13 54.76 -17.86
C ASP A 289 -2.80 53.27 -17.69
N GLU A 290 -1.53 52.90 -17.46
CA GLU A 290 -1.18 51.50 -17.17
C GLU A 290 -1.86 50.99 -15.89
N VAL A 291 -1.86 51.79 -14.81
CA VAL A 291 -2.49 51.42 -13.54
C VAL A 291 -4.02 51.34 -13.68
N ILE A 292 -4.67 52.34 -14.28
CA ILE A 292 -6.11 52.38 -14.50
C ILE A 292 -6.55 51.30 -15.48
N ASP A 293 -5.90 51.11 -16.62
CA ASP A 293 -6.22 50.02 -17.55
C ASP A 293 -6.10 48.66 -16.86
N THR A 294 -5.12 48.50 -15.97
CA THR A 294 -4.97 47.28 -15.20
C THR A 294 -6.08 47.11 -14.16
N ILE A 295 -6.58 48.20 -13.57
CA ILE A 295 -7.75 48.20 -12.67
C ILE A 295 -9.07 47.95 -13.46
N ASP A 296 -9.24 48.59 -14.62
CA ASP A 296 -10.45 48.61 -15.43
C ASP A 296 -10.63 47.35 -16.29
N SER A 297 -9.56 46.85 -16.91
CA SER A 297 -9.57 45.54 -17.57
C SER A 297 -9.92 44.43 -16.58
N ALA A 298 -9.56 44.60 -15.31
CA ALA A 298 -9.94 43.71 -14.25
C ALA A 298 -11.39 43.93 -13.75
N SER A 299 -12.01 45.10 -14.00
CA SER A 299 -13.39 45.41 -13.60
C SER A 299 -14.44 44.89 -14.60
N GLN A 300 -14.09 44.77 -15.88
CA GLN A 300 -15.04 44.40 -16.94
C GLN A 300 -15.41 42.91 -17.01
N GLU A 301 -14.67 42.01 -16.34
CA GLU A 301 -14.84 40.56 -16.55
C GLU A 301 -15.99 39.89 -15.75
N GLU A 302 -16.60 40.53 -14.76
CA GLU A 302 -17.86 40.05 -14.16
C GLU A 302 -18.61 41.15 -13.39
N GLY A 303 -19.86 41.44 -13.80
CA GLY A 303 -20.68 42.58 -13.38
C GLY A 303 -21.15 42.63 -11.92
N ASN A 304 -20.23 42.62 -10.96
CA ASN A 304 -20.40 43.09 -9.59
C ASN A 304 -19.17 43.94 -9.20
N ALA A 305 -19.05 45.07 -9.90
CA ALA A 305 -18.00 46.06 -9.72
C ALA A 305 -18.18 46.83 -8.41
N LEU A 306 -17.57 46.34 -7.33
CA LEU A 306 -16.92 47.17 -6.32
C LEU A 306 -16.09 46.27 -5.38
N LYS A 307 -14.75 46.43 -5.43
CA LYS A 307 -13.68 45.77 -4.65
C LYS A 307 -13.11 44.47 -5.26
N ARG A 308 -11.79 44.47 -5.58
CA ARG A 308 -10.76 43.44 -5.23
C ARG A 308 -9.80 42.92 -6.34
N MET A 309 -9.80 43.34 -7.59
CA MET A 309 -9.47 42.37 -8.66
C MET A 309 -7.99 42.08 -9.01
N GLN A 310 -7.01 42.97 -8.84
CA GLN A 310 -5.60 42.58 -9.19
C GLN A 310 -4.95 41.71 -8.11
N VAL A 311 -5.23 42.02 -6.83
CA VAL A 311 -4.96 41.12 -5.72
C VAL A 311 -5.83 39.86 -5.81
N VAL A 312 -7.07 39.92 -6.33
CA VAL A 312 -7.92 38.72 -6.49
C VAL A 312 -7.53 37.82 -7.65
N ILE A 313 -7.07 38.30 -8.81
CA ILE A 313 -6.64 37.45 -9.93
C ILE A 313 -5.37 36.70 -9.58
N LEU A 314 -4.35 37.40 -9.05
CA LEU A 314 -3.18 36.70 -8.54
C LEU A 314 -3.53 35.83 -7.34
N HIS A 315 -4.48 36.24 -6.49
CA HIS A 315 -4.96 35.40 -5.40
C HIS A 315 -5.69 34.16 -5.90
N GLN A 316 -6.50 34.24 -6.96
CA GLN A 316 -7.15 33.07 -7.53
C GLN A 316 -6.10 32.11 -8.07
N ASP A 317 -5.06 32.61 -8.74
CA ASP A 317 -3.95 31.76 -9.19
C ASP A 317 -3.13 31.19 -8.02
N LEU A 318 -2.79 32.02 -7.03
CA LEU A 318 -1.99 31.62 -5.86
C LEU A 318 -2.76 30.70 -4.92
N THR A 319 -4.05 30.93 -4.69
CA THR A 319 -4.92 30.00 -3.95
C THR A 319 -5.19 28.76 -4.74
N THR A 320 -5.34 28.82 -6.06
CA THR A 320 -5.47 27.62 -6.88
C THR A 320 -4.19 26.80 -6.81
N LYS A 321 -3.01 27.43 -6.93
CA LYS A 321 -1.71 26.78 -6.77
C LYS A 321 -1.52 26.22 -5.37
N ALA A 322 -1.84 26.98 -4.33
CA ALA A 322 -1.77 26.55 -2.93
C ALA A 322 -2.75 25.41 -2.65
N ARG A 323 -3.95 25.47 -3.21
CA ARG A 323 -4.98 24.42 -3.14
C ARG A 323 -4.50 23.15 -3.82
N VAL A 324 -3.95 23.25 -5.04
CA VAL A 324 -3.38 22.10 -5.78
C VAL A 324 -2.19 21.52 -5.02
N ALA A 325 -1.30 22.36 -4.48
CA ALA A 325 -0.17 21.92 -3.67
C ALA A 325 -0.62 21.21 -2.39
N ALA A 326 -1.59 21.79 -1.66
CA ALA A 326 -2.21 21.18 -0.50
C ALA A 326 -2.90 19.86 -0.86
N GLU A 327 -3.63 19.81 -1.96
CA GLU A 327 -4.29 18.60 -2.45
C GLU A 327 -3.28 17.48 -2.76
N LEU A 328 -2.19 17.81 -3.44
CA LEU A 328 -1.11 16.88 -3.73
C LEU A 328 -0.44 16.39 -2.46
N LEU A 329 -0.17 17.28 -1.50
CA LEU A 329 0.44 16.94 -0.23
C LEU A 329 -0.47 16.03 0.62
N ILE A 330 -1.74 16.38 0.75
CA ILE A 330 -2.75 15.58 1.47
C ILE A 330 -2.88 14.20 0.82
N SER A 331 -2.94 14.16 -0.51
CA SER A 331 -3.01 12.90 -1.27
C SER A 331 -1.77 12.05 -1.07
N LEU A 332 -0.57 12.65 -1.09
CA LEU A 332 0.69 11.97 -0.86
C LEU A 332 0.78 11.42 0.57
N LEU A 333 0.46 12.24 1.57
CA LEU A 333 0.45 11.83 2.99
C LEU A 333 -0.51 10.67 3.23
N ASN A 334 -1.71 10.73 2.63
CA ASN A 334 -2.65 9.64 2.75
C ASN A 334 -2.18 8.37 2.01
N ALA A 335 -1.59 8.52 0.81
CA ALA A 335 -1.02 7.38 0.09
C ALA A 335 0.11 6.72 0.89
N LEU A 336 0.98 7.50 1.54
CA LEU A 336 2.03 6.99 2.42
C LEU A 336 1.46 6.31 3.67
N TRP A 337 0.38 6.83 4.24
CA TRP A 337 -0.31 6.19 5.36
C TRP A 337 -0.94 4.85 4.95
N ALA A 338 -1.63 4.80 3.81
CA ALA A 338 -2.18 3.56 3.27
C ALA A 338 -1.07 2.55 2.96
N LEU A 339 0.03 3.00 2.34
CA LEU A 339 1.21 2.19 2.08
C LEU A 339 1.77 1.60 3.37
N LYS A 340 1.93 2.40 4.43
CA LYS A 340 2.38 1.94 5.76
C LYS A 340 1.50 0.81 6.31
N GLY A 341 0.17 0.90 6.15
CA GLY A 341 -0.76 -0.16 6.57
C GLY A 341 -0.68 -1.44 5.74
N MET A 342 -0.39 -1.31 4.44
CA MET A 342 -0.31 -2.42 3.48
C MET A 342 1.04 -3.14 3.48
N VAL A 343 2.15 -2.44 3.71
CA VAL A 343 3.52 -2.98 3.61
C VAL A 343 3.71 -4.26 4.42
N PRO A 344 3.30 -4.36 5.71
CA PRO A 344 3.43 -5.61 6.48
C PRO A 344 2.70 -6.80 5.85
N ALA A 345 1.54 -6.55 5.23
CA ALA A 345 0.80 -7.60 4.55
C ALA A 345 1.49 -8.00 3.25
N ALA A 346 1.82 -7.03 2.39
CA ALA A 346 2.44 -7.26 1.10
C ALA A 346 3.80 -7.98 1.23
N VAL A 347 4.65 -7.53 2.17
CA VAL A 347 5.97 -8.10 2.41
C VAL A 347 5.88 -9.50 3.02
N ALA A 348 4.85 -9.80 3.81
CA ALA A 348 4.71 -11.09 4.47
C ALA A 348 4.18 -12.21 3.55
N ILE A 349 3.32 -11.91 2.57
CA ILE A 349 2.58 -12.95 1.80
C ILE A 349 3.52 -13.92 1.09
N ALA A 350 4.37 -13.42 0.20
CA ALA A 350 5.19 -14.29 -0.62
C ALA A 350 6.21 -15.11 0.17
N PRO A 351 7.02 -14.55 1.09
CA PRO A 351 7.96 -15.36 1.87
C PRO A 351 7.24 -16.35 2.79
N ALA A 352 6.04 -16.04 3.27
CA ALA A 352 5.22 -16.97 4.05
C ALA A 352 4.69 -18.13 3.20
N LEU A 353 4.17 -17.85 2.00
CA LEU A 353 3.75 -18.89 1.05
C LEU A 353 4.93 -19.75 0.58
N LEU A 354 6.08 -19.13 0.32
CA LEU A 354 7.31 -19.81 -0.05
C LEU A 354 7.75 -20.76 1.06
N ARG A 355 7.74 -20.29 2.31
CA ARG A 355 7.99 -21.16 3.47
C ARG A 355 6.96 -22.27 3.57
N GLY A 356 5.67 -21.97 3.39
CA GLY A 356 4.63 -22.99 3.40
C GLY A 356 4.84 -24.07 2.35
N ALA A 357 5.28 -23.68 1.15
CA ALA A 357 5.61 -24.59 0.07
C ALA A 357 6.82 -25.47 0.43
N LEU A 358 7.87 -24.88 0.97
CA LEU A 358 9.03 -25.62 1.46
C LEU A 358 8.66 -26.61 2.57
N THR A 359 7.85 -26.19 3.55
CA THR A 359 7.35 -27.05 4.62
C THR A 359 6.58 -28.26 4.05
N ILE A 360 5.64 -28.04 3.13
CA ILE A 360 4.90 -29.15 2.49
C ILE A 360 5.82 -30.00 1.61
N LYS A 361 6.83 -29.40 0.95
CA LYS A 361 7.83 -30.16 0.18
C LYS A 361 8.66 -31.08 1.07
N THR A 362 8.98 -30.68 2.30
CA THR A 362 9.64 -31.59 3.26
C THR A 362 8.75 -32.74 3.71
N LEU A 363 7.44 -32.51 3.82
CA LEU A 363 6.48 -33.55 4.21
C LEU A 363 6.25 -34.56 3.08
N VAL A 364 6.02 -34.04 1.86
CA VAL A 364 5.68 -34.82 0.66
C VAL A 364 6.63 -34.43 -0.49
N PRO A 365 7.89 -34.87 -0.47
CA PRO A 365 8.89 -34.49 -1.48
C PRO A 365 8.57 -35.01 -2.88
N GLN A 366 7.64 -35.97 -2.98
CA GLN A 366 7.18 -36.52 -4.26
C GLN A 366 6.16 -35.62 -4.97
N SER A 367 5.56 -34.65 -4.27
CA SER A 367 4.60 -33.72 -4.89
C SER A 367 5.32 -32.61 -5.67
N SER A 368 4.82 -32.32 -6.87
CA SER A 368 5.33 -31.25 -7.74
C SER A 368 4.75 -29.88 -7.39
N ILE A 369 3.52 -29.82 -6.82
CA ILE A 369 2.80 -28.57 -6.50
C ILE A 369 3.67 -27.62 -5.68
N PRO A 370 4.25 -28.02 -4.54
CA PRO A 370 5.05 -27.10 -3.72
C PRO A 370 6.31 -26.64 -4.45
N GLY A 371 6.92 -27.51 -5.26
CA GLY A 371 8.09 -27.16 -6.08
C GLY A 371 7.78 -26.08 -7.11
N MET A 372 6.57 -26.08 -7.69
CA MET A 372 6.13 -25.01 -8.61
C MET A 372 6.01 -23.67 -7.89
N PHE A 373 5.43 -23.64 -6.69
CA PHE A 373 5.35 -22.40 -5.89
C PHE A 373 6.74 -21.85 -5.53
N VAL A 374 7.70 -22.72 -5.19
CA VAL A 374 9.08 -22.29 -4.90
C VAL A 374 9.75 -21.60 -6.09
N ILE A 375 9.45 -22.04 -7.31
CA ILE A 375 9.99 -21.43 -8.54
C ILE A 375 9.23 -20.16 -8.91
N LEU A 376 7.90 -20.16 -8.85
CA LEU A 376 7.07 -19.06 -9.36
C LEU A 376 6.99 -17.85 -8.42
N LEU A 377 6.94 -18.06 -7.11
CA LEU A 377 6.74 -16.96 -6.14
C LEU A 377 7.86 -15.90 -6.20
N PRO A 378 9.16 -16.24 -6.28
CA PRO A 378 10.22 -15.23 -6.37
C PRO A 378 10.09 -14.32 -7.61
N TRP A 379 9.65 -14.86 -8.76
CA TRP A 379 9.45 -14.06 -9.98
C TRP A 379 8.39 -12.99 -9.83
N LEU A 380 7.34 -13.26 -9.04
CA LEU A 380 6.27 -12.30 -8.78
C LEU A 380 6.65 -11.32 -7.67
N TYR A 381 7.35 -11.80 -6.64
CA TYR A 381 7.63 -11.03 -5.43
C TYR A 381 8.84 -10.10 -5.54
N CYS A 382 9.96 -10.57 -6.09
CA CYS A 382 11.20 -9.77 -6.10
C CYS A 382 11.03 -8.43 -6.82
N PRO A 383 10.37 -8.34 -8.00
CA PRO A 383 10.10 -7.05 -8.65
C PRO A 383 9.22 -6.13 -7.80
N LEU A 384 8.21 -6.68 -7.11
CA LEU A 384 7.31 -5.90 -6.26
C LEU A 384 8.05 -5.30 -5.07
N VAL A 385 8.89 -6.08 -4.38
CA VAL A 385 9.73 -5.59 -3.29
C VAL A 385 10.75 -4.57 -3.79
N TRP A 386 11.32 -4.80 -4.97
CA TRP A 386 12.24 -3.87 -5.60
C TRP A 386 11.59 -2.51 -5.83
N CYS A 387 10.32 -2.44 -6.28
CA CYS A 387 9.60 -1.17 -6.40
C CYS A 387 9.54 -0.39 -5.07
N ILE A 388 9.31 -1.09 -3.95
CA ILE A 388 9.28 -0.46 -2.61
C ILE A 388 10.68 0.03 -2.22
N TYR A 389 11.70 -0.79 -2.43
CA TYR A 389 13.08 -0.44 -2.09
C TYR A 389 13.66 0.65 -3.00
N ASN A 390 13.20 0.74 -4.25
CA ASN A 390 13.61 1.79 -5.17
C ASN A 390 13.20 3.18 -4.65
N ILE A 391 12.05 3.31 -3.97
CA ILE A 391 11.66 4.57 -3.31
C ILE A 391 12.71 4.97 -2.26
N ALA A 392 13.13 4.04 -1.41
CA ALA A 392 14.17 4.29 -0.41
C ALA A 392 15.52 4.62 -1.05
N PHE A 393 15.87 3.98 -2.17
CA PHE A 393 17.07 4.28 -2.93
C PHE A 393 17.03 5.69 -3.55
N GLN A 394 15.92 6.11 -4.16
CA GLN A 394 15.78 7.45 -4.74
C GLN A 394 15.93 8.56 -3.69
N LEU A 395 15.50 8.30 -2.45
CA LEU A 395 15.66 9.24 -1.34
C LEU A 395 17.11 9.35 -0.81
N THR A 396 17.95 8.34 -1.04
CA THR A 396 19.28 8.24 -0.44
C THR A 396 20.42 8.43 -1.45
N GLY A 397 20.28 7.93 -2.68
CA GLY A 397 21.18 8.20 -3.81
C GLY A 397 22.55 7.50 -3.80
N THR A 398 22.84 6.57 -2.89
CA THR A 398 24.17 5.92 -2.81
C THR A 398 24.24 4.55 -3.46
N LEU A 399 25.34 4.27 -4.17
CA LEU A 399 25.54 2.97 -4.87
C LEU A 399 25.69 1.78 -3.91
N VAL A 400 26.29 1.97 -2.73
CA VAL A 400 26.44 0.87 -1.76
C VAL A 400 25.07 0.44 -1.22
N PHE A 401 24.22 1.40 -0.89
CA PHE A 401 22.85 1.13 -0.46
C PHE A 401 22.02 0.50 -1.57
N PHE A 402 22.20 0.95 -2.83
CA PHE A 402 21.59 0.32 -4.00
C PHE A 402 21.90 -1.18 -4.07
N PHE A 403 23.17 -1.58 -4.01
CA PHE A 403 23.53 -3.00 -4.06
C PHE A 403 23.02 -3.78 -2.84
N GLY A 404 23.03 -3.17 -1.65
CA GLY A 404 22.43 -3.76 -0.45
C GLY A 404 20.94 -4.07 -0.60
N LEU A 405 20.16 -3.09 -1.07
CA LEU A 405 18.73 -3.23 -1.32
C LEU A 405 18.43 -4.18 -2.49
N LEU A 406 19.24 -4.17 -3.55
CA LEU A 406 19.09 -5.06 -4.69
C LEU A 406 19.30 -6.52 -4.26
N LEU A 407 20.37 -6.80 -3.51
CA LEU A 407 20.61 -8.13 -2.96
C LEU A 407 19.52 -8.55 -1.99
N LEU A 408 19.01 -7.63 -1.15
CA LEU A 408 17.91 -7.91 -0.23
C LEU A 408 16.61 -8.28 -0.96
N ALA A 409 16.25 -7.53 -2.00
CA ALA A 409 15.05 -7.77 -2.80
C ALA A 409 15.12 -9.07 -3.62
N PHE A 410 16.30 -9.36 -4.20
CA PHE A 410 16.49 -10.49 -5.12
C PHE A 410 17.10 -11.73 -4.46
N ALA A 411 17.39 -11.73 -3.14
CA ALA A 411 17.83 -12.91 -2.41
C ALA A 411 16.93 -14.15 -2.65
N PRO A 412 15.58 -14.04 -2.72
CA PRO A 412 14.72 -15.19 -3.00
C PRO A 412 14.90 -15.81 -4.40
N MET A 413 15.55 -15.12 -5.36
CA MET A 413 15.86 -15.72 -6.67
C MET A 413 16.85 -16.88 -6.55
N SER A 414 17.61 -16.95 -5.46
CA SER A 414 18.46 -18.10 -5.16
C SER A 414 17.66 -19.42 -5.05
N TYR A 415 16.41 -19.37 -4.58
CA TYR A 415 15.51 -20.54 -4.56
C TYR A 415 15.14 -21.01 -5.96
N VAL A 416 15.01 -20.09 -6.93
CA VAL A 416 14.74 -20.43 -8.33
C VAL A 416 15.95 -21.11 -8.95
N ALA A 417 17.13 -20.51 -8.80
CA ALA A 417 18.37 -21.06 -9.36
C ALA A 417 18.67 -22.46 -8.80
N LEU A 418 18.67 -22.60 -7.47
CA LEU A 418 18.88 -23.91 -6.83
C LEU A 418 17.72 -24.87 -7.12
N GLY A 419 16.48 -24.39 -7.14
CA GLY A 419 15.31 -25.21 -7.45
C GLY A 419 15.37 -25.82 -8.84
N GLN A 420 15.89 -25.09 -9.83
CA GLN A 420 16.13 -25.61 -11.17
C GLN A 420 17.27 -26.65 -11.19
N VAL A 421 18.40 -26.35 -10.52
CA VAL A 421 19.56 -27.26 -10.45
C VAL A 421 19.21 -28.59 -9.79
N TYR A 422 18.49 -28.56 -8.66
CA TYR A 422 18.06 -29.76 -7.94
C TYR A 422 16.79 -30.40 -8.52
N GLY A 423 16.13 -29.74 -9.48
CA GLY A 423 14.87 -30.20 -10.06
C GLY A 423 13.74 -30.31 -9.03
N ILE A 424 13.52 -29.27 -8.21
CA ILE A 424 12.55 -29.26 -7.09
C ILE A 424 11.11 -29.58 -7.51
N THR A 425 10.75 -29.33 -8.78
CA THR A 425 9.45 -29.67 -9.35
C THR A 425 9.27 -31.16 -9.61
N LYS A 426 10.36 -31.93 -9.66
CA LYS A 426 10.33 -33.38 -9.83
C LYS A 426 10.13 -34.07 -8.47
N PRO A 427 9.64 -35.32 -8.47
CA PRO A 427 9.63 -36.15 -7.28
C PRO A 427 11.07 -36.39 -6.79
N MET A 428 11.31 -36.18 -5.50
CA MET A 428 12.63 -36.33 -4.88
C MET A 428 12.57 -37.31 -3.70
N ASP A 429 13.69 -37.94 -3.38
CA ASP A 429 13.86 -38.70 -2.15
C ASP A 429 14.18 -37.79 -0.96
N ASP A 430 13.86 -38.25 0.25
CA ASP A 430 13.98 -37.45 1.48
C ASP A 430 15.42 -36.92 1.69
N ILE A 431 16.44 -37.72 1.34
CA ILE A 431 17.85 -37.35 1.49
C ILE A 431 18.23 -36.18 0.56
N SER A 432 17.86 -36.26 -0.72
CA SER A 432 18.12 -35.19 -1.68
C SER A 432 17.35 -33.93 -1.33
N ASN A 433 16.10 -34.09 -0.86
CA ASN A 433 15.30 -32.96 -0.39
C ASN A 433 15.98 -32.28 0.81
N LYS A 434 16.46 -33.01 1.82
CA LYS A 434 17.18 -32.43 2.97
C LYS A 434 18.44 -31.69 2.55
N ARG A 435 19.24 -32.25 1.63
CA ARG A 435 20.43 -31.57 1.09
C ARG A 435 20.08 -30.27 0.36
N MET A 436 19.06 -30.31 -0.50
CA MET A 436 18.56 -29.14 -1.23
C MET A 436 18.07 -28.06 -0.26
N MET A 437 17.26 -28.41 0.74
CA MET A 437 16.75 -27.50 1.75
C MET A 437 17.88 -26.81 2.53
N ASN A 438 18.89 -27.56 2.95
CA ASN A 438 20.05 -27.00 3.62
C ASN A 438 20.83 -26.05 2.70
N ALA A 439 21.09 -26.44 1.45
CA ALA A 439 21.79 -25.61 0.48
C ALA A 439 21.05 -24.28 0.22
N MET A 440 19.73 -24.34 0.06
CA MET A 440 18.89 -23.15 -0.10
C MET A 440 18.94 -22.24 1.13
N ALA A 441 18.84 -22.82 2.33
CA ALA A 441 18.92 -22.06 3.58
C ALA A 441 20.28 -21.36 3.73
N TYR A 442 21.40 -22.07 3.49
CA TYR A 442 22.74 -21.49 3.58
C TYR A 442 22.97 -20.37 2.57
N LEU A 443 22.58 -20.57 1.29
CA LEU A 443 22.76 -19.56 0.26
C LEU A 443 21.91 -18.32 0.54
N ASN A 444 20.64 -18.49 0.93
CA ASN A 444 19.77 -17.38 1.27
C ASN A 444 20.29 -16.61 2.50
N MET A 445 20.75 -17.31 3.54
CA MET A 445 21.37 -16.67 4.71
C MET A 445 22.63 -15.88 4.32
N ALA A 446 23.52 -16.45 3.49
CA ALA A 446 24.71 -15.75 3.03
C ALA A 446 24.37 -14.47 2.26
N LEU A 447 23.41 -14.53 1.32
CA LEU A 447 22.95 -13.36 0.56
C LEU A 447 22.34 -12.29 1.48
N LEU A 448 21.50 -12.67 2.44
CA LEU A 448 20.90 -11.75 3.40
C LEU A 448 21.95 -11.13 4.33
N THR A 449 22.97 -11.88 4.76
CA THR A 449 24.08 -11.35 5.56
C THR A 449 24.91 -10.35 4.78
N VAL A 450 25.21 -10.62 3.51
CA VAL A 450 25.92 -9.66 2.64
C VAL A 450 25.07 -8.41 2.42
N ALA A 451 23.78 -8.56 2.11
CA ALA A 451 22.87 -7.43 1.94
C ALA A 451 22.77 -6.57 3.22
N ALA A 452 22.59 -7.20 4.38
CA ALA A 452 22.57 -6.52 5.67
C ALA A 452 23.90 -5.83 5.99
N GLY A 453 25.03 -6.45 5.64
CA GLY A 453 26.35 -5.86 5.77
C GLY A 453 26.52 -4.59 4.93
N LEU A 454 26.06 -4.61 3.67
CA LEU A 454 26.09 -3.42 2.80
C LEU A 454 25.17 -2.30 3.30
N CYS A 455 23.95 -2.64 3.74
CA CYS A 455 23.03 -1.66 4.33
C CYS A 455 23.59 -1.09 5.64
N GLY A 456 24.21 -1.92 6.48
CA GLY A 456 24.87 -1.51 7.72
C GLY A 456 26.09 -0.64 7.46
N TYR A 457 26.89 -0.96 6.45
CA TYR A 457 28.01 -0.14 6.00
C TYR A 457 27.55 1.24 5.52
N PHE A 458 26.46 1.31 4.76
CA PHE A 458 25.84 2.59 4.40
C PHE A 458 25.39 3.39 5.64
N ALA A 459 24.74 2.71 6.59
CA ALA A 459 24.21 3.37 7.79
C ALA A 459 25.30 3.87 8.75
N LEU A 460 26.44 3.17 8.84
CA LEU A 460 27.45 3.41 9.87
C LEU A 460 28.83 3.85 9.35
N GLY A 461 29.17 3.54 8.10
CA GLY A 461 30.56 3.49 7.63
C GLY A 461 31.02 4.64 6.73
N GLN A 462 30.13 5.42 6.13
CA GLN A 462 30.52 6.46 5.17
C GLN A 462 30.35 7.87 5.77
N ASP A 463 31.45 8.61 5.86
CA ASP A 463 31.42 10.04 6.19
C ASP A 463 30.93 10.83 4.96
N GLY A 464 29.74 11.44 5.06
CA GLY A 464 29.13 12.24 4.01
C GLY A 464 27.74 12.73 4.39
N ASP A 465 27.11 13.58 3.57
CA ASP A 465 25.80 14.20 3.84
C ASP A 465 24.70 13.15 4.09
N HIS A 466 24.81 11.98 3.46
CA HIS A 466 23.90 10.85 3.67
C HIS A 466 23.93 10.31 5.11
N ARG A 467 25.05 10.46 5.83
CA ARG A 467 25.19 10.07 7.24
C ARG A 467 24.26 10.91 8.12
N ALA A 468 24.09 12.19 7.83
CA ALA A 468 23.18 13.05 8.57
C ALA A 468 21.73 12.60 8.38
N LEU A 469 21.34 12.26 7.14
CA LEU A 469 20.02 11.74 6.84
C LEU A 469 19.76 10.36 7.49
N ALA A 470 20.71 9.44 7.35
CA ALA A 470 20.62 8.11 7.95
C ALA A 470 20.56 8.19 9.48
N LYS A 471 21.40 9.04 10.09
CA LYS A 471 21.37 9.28 11.53
C LYS A 471 20.05 9.89 11.98
N LYS A 472 19.52 10.90 11.27
CA LYS A 472 18.22 11.49 11.59
C LYS A 472 17.11 10.43 11.50
N GLY A 473 17.12 9.61 10.46
CA GLY A 473 16.18 8.49 10.31
C GLY A 473 16.30 7.48 11.44
N ILE A 474 17.52 7.03 11.76
CA ILE A 474 17.77 6.09 12.88
C ILE A 474 17.34 6.71 14.20
N ASP A 475 17.68 7.97 14.48
CA ASP A 475 17.30 8.68 15.71
C ASP A 475 15.78 8.80 15.81
N GLU A 476 15.09 9.09 14.71
CA GLU A 476 13.63 9.15 14.65
C GLU A 476 13.00 7.76 14.87
N TYR A 477 13.57 6.71 14.28
CA TYR A 477 13.19 5.32 14.53
C TYR A 477 13.42 4.90 16.00
N LEU A 478 14.53 5.33 16.61
CA LEU A 478 14.86 5.07 18.01
C LEU A 478 13.98 5.86 18.98
N ARG A 479 13.52 7.06 18.59
CA ARG A 479 12.57 7.87 19.36
C ARG A 479 11.14 7.31 19.31
N ALA A 480 10.80 6.55 18.27
CA ALA A 480 9.49 5.92 18.11
C ALA A 480 9.57 4.37 18.12
N PRO A 481 10.08 3.74 19.20
CA PRO A 481 10.27 2.29 19.25
C PRO A 481 8.95 1.52 19.10
N GLY A 482 7.83 2.13 19.49
CA GLY A 482 6.49 1.58 19.29
C GLY A 482 6.13 1.38 17.82
N ALA A 483 6.52 2.30 16.93
CA ALA A 483 6.21 2.20 15.49
C ALA A 483 6.99 1.07 14.82
N VAL A 484 8.28 0.94 15.14
CA VAL A 484 9.13 -0.16 14.63
C VAL A 484 8.66 -1.49 15.18
N THR A 485 8.38 -1.57 16.48
CA THR A 485 7.87 -2.79 17.11
C THR A 485 6.54 -3.19 16.50
N ASN A 486 5.61 -2.25 16.29
CA ASN A 486 4.34 -2.51 15.61
C ASN A 486 4.56 -3.06 14.19
N LEU A 487 5.46 -2.45 13.41
CA LEU A 487 5.78 -2.91 12.06
C LEU A 487 6.31 -4.35 12.06
N VAL A 488 7.27 -4.65 12.95
CA VAL A 488 7.87 -6.00 13.07
C VAL A 488 6.83 -7.01 13.55
N VAL A 489 6.11 -6.72 14.63
CA VAL A 489 5.07 -7.60 15.20
C VAL A 489 3.96 -7.88 14.19
N THR A 490 3.50 -6.84 13.47
CA THR A 490 2.48 -6.99 12.42
C THR A 490 2.99 -7.82 11.26
N THR A 491 4.22 -7.60 10.80
CA THR A 491 4.82 -8.36 9.70
C THR A 491 5.00 -9.83 10.08
N VAL A 492 5.57 -10.11 11.26
CA VAL A 492 5.78 -11.48 11.75
C VAL A 492 4.45 -12.20 12.00
N GLY A 493 3.47 -11.54 12.62
CA GLY A 493 2.15 -12.11 12.85
C GLY A 493 1.45 -12.50 11.54
N LYS A 494 1.42 -11.58 10.57
CA LYS A 494 0.86 -11.81 9.23
C LYS A 494 1.61 -12.90 8.46
N TYR A 495 2.93 -12.95 8.61
CA TYR A 495 3.77 -13.99 8.03
C TYR A 495 3.43 -15.38 8.60
N LEU A 496 3.24 -15.52 9.91
CA LEU A 496 2.88 -16.79 10.54
C LEU A 496 1.49 -17.28 10.09
N VAL A 497 0.48 -16.39 10.10
CA VAL A 497 -0.88 -16.73 9.67
C VAL A 497 -0.91 -17.13 8.19
N THR A 498 -0.17 -16.43 7.33
CA THR A 498 -0.08 -16.78 5.90
C THR A 498 0.69 -18.07 5.67
N THR A 499 1.73 -18.34 6.46
CA THR A 499 2.48 -19.60 6.35
C THR A 499 1.54 -20.76 6.67
N LEU A 500 0.74 -20.66 7.74
CA LEU A 500 -0.27 -21.66 8.09
C LEU A 500 -1.31 -21.84 6.99
N ALA A 501 -1.87 -20.74 6.47
CA ALA A 501 -2.86 -20.77 5.40
C ALA A 501 -2.30 -21.41 4.12
N GLY A 502 -1.06 -21.08 3.75
CA GLY A 502 -0.37 -21.66 2.60
C GLY A 502 -0.10 -23.15 2.75
N VAL A 503 0.37 -23.59 3.93
CA VAL A 503 0.56 -25.02 4.24
C VAL A 503 -0.76 -25.77 4.14
N ASP A 504 -1.83 -25.25 4.75
CA ASP A 504 -3.15 -25.87 4.74
C ASP A 504 -3.78 -25.93 3.34
N PHE A 505 -3.58 -24.89 2.53
CA PHE A 505 -4.00 -24.85 1.13
C PHE A 505 -3.26 -25.92 0.32
N MET A 506 -1.94 -25.95 0.36
CA MET A 506 -1.15 -26.93 -0.41
C MET A 506 -1.37 -28.37 0.05
N ALA A 507 -1.53 -28.61 1.36
CA ALA A 507 -1.89 -29.93 1.88
C ALA A 507 -3.26 -30.39 1.38
N HIS A 508 -4.22 -29.47 1.24
CA HIS A 508 -5.54 -29.78 0.69
C HIS A 508 -5.47 -30.19 -0.77
N GLU A 509 -4.82 -29.38 -1.61
CA GLU A 509 -4.69 -29.63 -3.06
C GLU A 509 -3.99 -30.97 -3.32
N ILE A 510 -2.94 -31.26 -2.55
CA ILE A 510 -2.22 -32.54 -2.64
C ILE A 510 -3.12 -33.72 -2.26
N ALA A 511 -3.96 -33.56 -1.23
CA ALA A 511 -4.89 -34.59 -0.84
C ALA A 511 -5.98 -34.82 -1.89
N GLU A 512 -6.56 -33.75 -2.47
CA GLU A 512 -7.56 -33.88 -3.54
C GLU A 512 -6.96 -34.52 -4.79
N GLN A 513 -5.74 -34.13 -5.19
CA GLN A 513 -5.03 -34.77 -6.29
C GLN A 513 -4.83 -36.27 -6.03
N ARG A 514 -4.49 -36.68 -4.81
CA ARG A 514 -4.36 -38.10 -4.47
C ARG A 514 -5.68 -38.84 -4.54
N GLU A 515 -6.78 -38.23 -4.12
CA GLU A 515 -8.10 -38.85 -4.22
C GLU A 515 -8.48 -39.10 -5.68
N PHE A 516 -8.16 -38.16 -6.56
CA PHE A 516 -8.34 -38.31 -8.00
C PHE A 516 -7.42 -39.40 -8.58
N GLU A 517 -6.13 -39.45 -8.20
CA GLU A 517 -5.21 -40.54 -8.58
C GLU A 517 -5.76 -41.91 -8.17
N ARG A 518 -6.26 -42.05 -6.94
CA ARG A 518 -6.87 -43.30 -6.44
C ARG A 518 -8.13 -43.67 -7.21
N PHE A 519 -8.96 -42.69 -7.58
CA PHE A 519 -10.14 -42.92 -8.40
C PHE A 519 -9.75 -43.49 -9.77
N LEU A 520 -8.68 -42.98 -10.39
CA LEU A 520 -8.14 -43.53 -11.65
C LEU A 520 -7.53 -44.93 -11.45
N GLU A 521 -6.77 -45.15 -10.37
CA GLU A 521 -6.19 -46.46 -10.03
C GLU A 521 -7.25 -47.54 -9.77
N THR A 522 -8.37 -47.16 -9.12
CA THR A 522 -9.44 -48.10 -8.71
C THR A 522 -10.52 -48.26 -9.79
N GLY A 523 -10.75 -47.23 -10.60
CA GLY A 523 -11.77 -47.19 -11.64
C GLY A 523 -11.46 -48.03 -12.88
N GLU A 524 -10.22 -48.48 -13.05
CA GLU A 524 -9.76 -49.11 -14.30
C GLU A 524 -8.90 -50.36 -14.09
N ASN A 525 -9.48 -51.51 -14.47
CA ASN A 525 -8.79 -52.64 -15.08
C ASN A 525 -8.10 -52.27 -16.43
N LEU A 526 -7.71 -51.01 -16.67
CA LEU A 526 -7.00 -50.62 -17.90
C LEU A 526 -5.51 -50.87 -17.76
N GLY A 527 -5.15 -52.15 -17.94
CA GLY A 527 -4.11 -52.54 -18.88
C GLY A 527 -2.74 -51.83 -18.81
N TYR A 528 -2.26 -51.42 -17.64
CA TYR A 528 -0.91 -50.86 -17.49
C TYR A 528 0.18 -51.95 -17.49
N SER A 529 0.31 -52.66 -18.61
CA SER A 529 1.38 -53.62 -18.91
C SER A 529 2.53 -52.97 -19.70
N LYS A 530 3.01 -51.81 -19.27
CA LYS A 530 4.08 -51.06 -19.99
C LYS A 530 5.20 -50.50 -19.12
N THR A 531 5.57 -51.18 -18.04
CA THR A 531 6.80 -50.87 -17.27
C THR A 531 7.92 -51.90 -17.49
N HIS A 532 7.92 -52.62 -18.61
CA HIS A 532 8.90 -53.68 -18.92
C HIS A 532 10.30 -53.19 -19.36
N GLY A 533 10.56 -51.87 -19.36
CA GLY A 533 11.83 -51.31 -19.85
C GLY A 533 12.74 -50.61 -18.82
N LEU A 534 12.33 -50.46 -17.55
CA LEU A 534 13.22 -49.89 -16.53
C LEU A 534 14.11 -50.96 -15.90
N GLN A 535 15.41 -50.70 -15.82
CA GLN A 535 16.38 -51.51 -15.06
C GLN A 535 15.85 -51.82 -13.66
N SER A 536 16.09 -53.05 -13.19
CA SER A 536 15.52 -53.62 -11.95
C SER A 536 15.73 -52.75 -10.72
N GLU A 537 16.90 -52.10 -10.60
CA GLU A 537 17.26 -51.24 -9.47
C GLU A 537 16.47 -49.91 -9.46
N GLY A 538 16.36 -49.24 -10.61
CA GLY A 538 15.57 -48.02 -10.75
C GLY A 538 14.08 -48.25 -10.49
N ARG A 539 13.57 -49.42 -10.93
CA ARG A 539 12.19 -49.84 -10.66
C ARG A 539 11.95 -50.08 -9.17
N PHE A 540 12.87 -50.74 -8.47
CA PHE A 540 12.74 -50.98 -7.03
C PHE A 540 12.75 -49.67 -6.23
N ARG A 541 13.66 -48.74 -6.56
CA ARG A 541 13.71 -47.42 -5.92
C ARG A 541 12.42 -46.62 -6.17
N LEU A 542 11.92 -46.62 -7.41
CA LEU A 542 10.67 -45.95 -7.77
C LEU A 542 9.46 -46.55 -7.04
N LEU A 543 9.35 -47.88 -6.96
CA LEU A 543 8.26 -48.55 -6.24
C LEU A 543 8.29 -48.24 -4.74
N ASN A 544 9.47 -48.19 -4.11
CA ASN A 544 9.58 -47.78 -2.71
C ASN A 544 9.19 -46.32 -2.49
N MET A 545 9.61 -45.41 -3.38
CA MET A 545 9.18 -44.01 -3.33
C MET A 545 7.67 -43.87 -3.51
N LEU A 546 7.05 -44.62 -4.43
CA LEU A 546 5.61 -44.62 -4.64
C LEU A 546 4.86 -45.21 -3.44
N LYS A 547 5.37 -46.28 -2.83
CA LYS A 547 4.76 -46.88 -1.63
C LYS A 547 4.78 -45.91 -0.45
N GLN A 548 5.91 -45.25 -0.22
CA GLN A 548 6.04 -44.23 0.84
C GLN A 548 5.21 -42.98 0.54
N LYS A 549 5.20 -42.52 -0.72
CA LYS A 549 4.33 -41.43 -1.21
C LYS A 549 2.87 -41.77 -0.88
N ASN A 550 2.41 -42.95 -1.29
CA ASN A 550 1.03 -43.37 -1.11
C ASN A 550 0.70 -43.45 0.38
N ALA A 551 1.54 -44.04 1.23
CA ALA A 551 1.28 -44.08 2.68
C ALA A 551 1.11 -42.67 3.30
N ARG A 552 2.02 -41.73 3.00
CA ARG A 552 1.93 -40.35 3.51
C ARG A 552 0.71 -39.60 2.98
N LEU A 553 0.42 -39.73 1.68
CA LEU A 553 -0.73 -39.07 1.06
C LEU A 553 -2.05 -39.66 1.54
N ASP A 554 -2.10 -40.97 1.71
CA ASP A 554 -3.28 -41.69 2.17
C ASP A 554 -3.63 -41.31 3.62
N ASP A 555 -2.63 -41.08 4.46
CA ASP A 555 -2.78 -40.55 5.82
C ASP A 555 -3.25 -39.09 5.82
N LEU A 556 -2.71 -38.26 4.91
CA LEU A 556 -3.15 -36.86 4.73
C LEU A 556 -4.59 -36.77 4.22
N CYS A 557 -4.99 -37.62 3.26
CA CYS A 557 -6.38 -37.72 2.78
C CYS A 557 -7.32 -38.16 3.91
N GLN A 558 -6.91 -39.12 4.74
CA GLN A 558 -7.72 -39.57 5.88
C GLN A 558 -7.91 -38.48 6.93
N ALA A 559 -6.85 -37.72 7.25
CA ALA A 559 -6.94 -36.55 8.11
C ALA A 559 -7.89 -35.47 7.55
N ASN A 560 -7.99 -35.34 6.22
CA ASN A 560 -8.92 -34.43 5.54
C ASN A 560 -10.38 -34.94 5.50
N ARG A 561 -10.61 -36.23 5.26
CA ARG A 561 -11.96 -36.81 5.01
C ARG A 561 -12.85 -36.98 6.23
N GLN A 562 -12.27 -37.01 7.43
CA GLN A 562 -12.87 -37.62 8.63
C GLN A 562 -14.21 -37.06 9.17
N GLN A 563 -14.95 -36.21 8.44
CA GLN A 563 -16.20 -35.64 8.94
C GLN A 563 -17.42 -35.63 8.00
N VAL A 564 -17.35 -36.17 6.79
CA VAL A 564 -18.58 -36.19 5.94
C VAL A 564 -19.55 -37.32 6.36
N GLY A 565 -19.07 -38.35 7.07
CA GLY A 565 -19.83 -39.59 7.28
C GLY A 565 -20.41 -39.88 8.67
N VAL A 566 -20.04 -39.14 9.71
CA VAL A 566 -20.62 -39.34 11.05
C VAL A 566 -21.54 -38.15 11.31
N GLY A 567 -22.81 -38.28 10.93
CA GLY A 567 -23.84 -37.34 11.35
C GLY A 567 -23.67 -37.11 12.84
N CYS A 568 -23.40 -35.87 13.25
CA CYS A 568 -23.41 -35.48 14.65
C CYS A 568 -24.79 -35.83 15.21
N GLY A 569 -24.92 -37.00 15.80
CA GLY A 569 -25.96 -37.37 16.73
C GLY A 569 -25.81 -36.57 18.03
N CYS A 570 -25.72 -35.24 17.94
CA CYS A 570 -25.85 -34.32 19.06
C CYS A 570 -27.32 -33.91 19.25
N GLY A 571 -28.27 -34.75 18.83
CA GLY A 571 -29.70 -34.66 19.14
C GLY A 571 -30.18 -35.69 20.17
N GLY A 572 -29.28 -36.33 20.92
CA GLY A 572 -29.58 -37.48 21.77
C GLY A 572 -29.17 -37.32 23.23
N ALA A 573 -29.57 -36.24 23.93
CA ALA A 573 -29.60 -36.19 25.40
C ALA A 573 -30.41 -35.00 25.93
N TRP A 574 -31.60 -34.74 25.40
CA TRP A 574 -32.60 -33.88 26.05
C TRP A 574 -33.99 -34.50 25.86
N LYS A 575 -34.17 -35.70 26.43
CA LYS A 575 -35.47 -36.34 26.60
C LYS A 575 -35.48 -37.04 27.95
N GLY A 576 -36.17 -36.45 28.93
CA GLY A 576 -36.46 -37.13 30.18
C GLY A 576 -36.76 -36.24 31.38
N ARG A 577 -37.85 -35.44 31.33
CA ARG A 577 -38.89 -35.39 32.39
C ARG A 577 -39.99 -34.36 32.09
N GLY A 578 -41.24 -34.80 32.29
CA GLY A 578 -42.49 -34.04 32.16
C GLY A 578 -43.06 -34.17 30.74
N GLY A 579 -44.30 -34.58 30.48
CA GLY A 579 -45.52 -34.75 31.26
C GLY A 579 -46.67 -34.64 30.24
N ARG A 580 -47.74 -35.44 30.42
CA ARG A 580 -48.97 -35.56 29.58
C ARG A 580 -49.57 -34.18 29.24
N ALA A 581 -50.41 -33.93 28.22
CA ALA A 581 -51.34 -34.65 27.35
C ALA A 581 -51.51 -33.78 26.06
N GLY A 582 -51.82 -34.25 24.85
CA GLY A 582 -53.11 -34.74 24.38
C GLY A 582 -53.43 -34.11 23.01
N GLU A 583 -54.09 -34.88 22.13
CA GLU A 583 -54.78 -34.49 20.86
C GLU A 583 -53.91 -34.07 19.64
N ALA A 584 -53.77 -34.88 18.57
CA ALA A 584 -54.74 -35.31 17.53
C ALA A 584 -54.86 -34.33 16.35
N MET A 585 -54.25 -34.67 15.19
CA MET A 585 -54.89 -34.51 13.87
C MET A 585 -54.09 -35.16 12.71
N SER A 586 -54.87 -35.84 11.84
CA SER A 586 -54.70 -36.30 10.44
C SER A 586 -53.34 -36.18 9.73
N VAL A 587 -52.78 -37.25 9.15
CA VAL A 587 -53.21 -38.02 7.94
C VAL A 587 -53.43 -37.14 6.70
N VAL A 588 -52.37 -36.97 5.89
CA VAL A 588 -52.46 -36.90 4.43
C VAL A 588 -51.25 -37.62 3.82
N GLN A 589 -51.52 -38.77 3.21
CA GLN A 589 -50.62 -39.46 2.27
C GLN A 589 -50.82 -38.86 0.88
N THR A 590 -49.74 -38.69 0.11
CA THR A 590 -49.56 -39.15 -1.29
C THR A 590 -48.35 -38.47 -1.94
N GLY A 591 -47.67 -39.19 -2.85
CA GLY A 591 -46.80 -38.56 -3.86
C GLY A 591 -45.41 -39.16 -4.04
N LYS A 592 -45.31 -40.44 -4.42
CA LYS A 592 -44.09 -41.01 -5.04
C LYS A 592 -44.01 -40.55 -6.51
N VAL A 593 -42.88 -39.98 -6.94
CA VAL A 593 -42.53 -39.86 -8.37
C VAL A 593 -41.16 -40.50 -8.61
N LYS A 594 -41.16 -41.63 -9.32
CA LYS A 594 -39.98 -42.26 -9.93
C LYS A 594 -39.80 -41.66 -11.32
N ALA A 595 -38.66 -41.06 -11.62
CA ALA A 595 -38.27 -40.68 -12.96
C ALA A 595 -37.38 -41.78 -13.58
N ALA A 596 -37.88 -42.40 -14.64
CA ALA A 596 -37.15 -43.29 -15.52
C ALA A 596 -36.54 -42.46 -16.66
N VAL A 597 -35.22 -42.55 -16.86
CA VAL A 597 -34.56 -42.00 -18.06
C VAL A 597 -34.07 -43.16 -18.92
N ARG A 598 -34.63 -43.18 -20.13
CA ARG A 598 -34.56 -44.21 -21.16
C ARG A 598 -33.32 -43.94 -22.04
N ARG A 599 -32.40 -44.91 -22.09
CA ARG A 599 -31.29 -44.95 -23.06
C ARG A 599 -31.85 -45.12 -24.47
N LYS A 600 -31.39 -44.30 -25.42
CA LYS A 600 -31.41 -44.62 -26.87
C LYS A 600 -29.97 -44.70 -27.36
N SER A 601 -29.60 -45.91 -27.76
CA SER A 601 -28.44 -46.24 -28.58
C SER A 601 -28.74 -45.89 -30.04
N SER A 602 -27.81 -45.24 -30.72
CA SER A 602 -27.74 -45.26 -32.18
C SER A 602 -26.30 -45.54 -32.59
N SER A 603 -26.09 -46.72 -33.17
CA SER A 603 -24.87 -47.08 -33.87
C SER A 603 -24.73 -46.28 -35.15
N SER A 604 -23.51 -45.88 -35.51
CA SER A 604 -23.13 -45.78 -36.91
C SER A 604 -21.68 -46.21 -37.09
N LYS A 605 -21.46 -46.77 -38.28
CA LYS A 605 -20.37 -47.63 -38.71
C LYS A 605 -19.08 -46.85 -38.96
N GLY A 606 -17.97 -47.55 -38.87
CA GLY A 606 -16.64 -47.02 -39.17
C GLY A 606 -16.37 -46.78 -40.65
N SER A 607 -15.23 -46.16 -40.90
CA SER A 607 -14.45 -46.33 -42.12
C SER A 607 -12.99 -46.07 -41.81
N ALA A 608 -12.16 -47.03 -42.16
CA ALA A 608 -10.71 -46.94 -42.17
C ALA A 608 -10.28 -46.08 -43.38
N TYR A 609 -9.25 -45.25 -43.21
CA TYR A 609 -8.46 -44.80 -44.35
C TYR A 609 -6.96 -44.90 -44.08
N SER A 610 -6.34 -45.60 -45.03
CA SER A 610 -4.92 -45.82 -45.26
C SER A 610 -4.25 -44.55 -45.78
N GLY A 611 -2.92 -44.48 -45.62
CA GLY A 611 -2.14 -43.26 -45.74
C GLY A 611 -1.72 -42.83 -47.14
N LYS A 612 -0.85 -41.82 -47.20
CA LYS A 612 0.13 -41.58 -48.27
C LYS A 612 1.15 -40.52 -47.88
N LYS A 613 2.42 -40.84 -48.17
CA LYS A 613 3.59 -39.94 -48.25
C LYS A 613 3.50 -39.05 -49.49
N TYR A 614 4.07 -37.83 -49.43
CA TYR A 614 4.89 -37.14 -50.45
C TYR A 614 5.72 -36.08 -49.68
N PHE A 615 7.07 -36.08 -49.71
CA PHE A 615 7.95 -35.28 -50.59
C PHE A 615 7.45 -33.84 -50.82
N GLY A 616 8.19 -32.74 -50.65
CA GLY A 616 9.59 -32.46 -50.37
C GLY A 616 9.87 -30.99 -50.80
N GLY A 617 10.98 -30.40 -50.34
CA GLY A 617 11.73 -29.38 -51.10
C GLY A 617 11.48 -27.89 -50.84
N GLY A 618 12.60 -27.17 -50.68
CA GLY A 618 12.81 -25.75 -50.98
C GLY A 618 12.38 -24.77 -49.88
N GLY A 619 13.17 -23.81 -49.40
CA GLY A 619 14.35 -23.16 -49.96
C GLY A 619 14.10 -21.65 -50.02
N GLY A 620 14.94 -20.88 -49.34
CA GLY A 620 15.38 -19.52 -49.72
C GLY A 620 14.38 -18.34 -49.72
N GLY A 621 14.81 -17.23 -49.11
CA GLY A 621 14.25 -15.88 -49.25
C GLY A 621 13.95 -15.28 -47.88
N GLY A 622 14.62 -14.24 -47.37
CA GLY A 622 15.18 -13.08 -48.06
C GLY A 622 14.15 -11.96 -48.10
N GLY A 623 14.12 -11.14 -47.04
CA GLY A 623 13.30 -9.93 -46.90
C GLY A 623 13.34 -9.50 -45.43
N GLY A 624 14.03 -8.42 -45.03
CA GLY A 624 13.90 -7.09 -45.61
C GLY A 624 12.69 -6.39 -45.00
N GLY A 625 12.66 -6.27 -43.67
CA GLY A 625 11.59 -5.61 -42.91
C GLY A 625 12.13 -4.38 -42.20
N SER A 626 11.77 -3.23 -42.75
CA SER A 626 12.17 -1.87 -42.42
C SER A 626 11.98 -1.47 -40.95
N SER A 627 13.01 -0.78 -40.46
CA SER A 627 13.02 0.08 -39.28
C SER A 627 11.97 1.19 -39.40
N SER A 628 11.03 1.24 -38.46
CA SER A 628 10.20 2.43 -38.20
C SER A 628 10.75 3.10 -36.96
N THR A 629 11.80 3.90 -37.16
CA THR A 629 12.34 4.80 -36.14
C THR A 629 11.42 6.02 -36.07
N MET A 630 10.62 6.11 -35.01
CA MET A 630 9.83 7.30 -34.71
C MET A 630 10.79 8.37 -34.17
N GLN A 631 11.30 9.23 -35.06
CA GLN A 631 12.01 10.44 -34.69
C GLN A 631 11.02 11.42 -34.05
N MET A 632 11.03 11.49 -32.72
CA MET A 632 10.48 12.65 -32.01
C MET A 632 11.54 13.75 -31.88
N ASN A 633 11.07 14.92 -32.25
CA ASN A 633 11.76 16.17 -32.50
C ASN A 633 12.46 16.70 -31.22
N THR A 634 13.78 16.51 -31.13
CA THR A 634 14.64 17.02 -30.05
C THR A 634 15.15 18.42 -30.40
N LYS A 635 14.28 19.44 -30.26
CA LYS A 635 14.69 20.85 -30.43
C LYS A 635 14.07 21.86 -29.45
N ALA A 636 13.53 21.41 -28.30
CA ALA A 636 12.99 22.32 -27.28
C ALA A 636 13.46 22.01 -25.84
N GLN A 637 14.68 21.50 -25.67
CA GLN A 637 15.17 21.06 -24.35
C GLN A 637 16.60 21.49 -24.08
N LYS A 638 16.91 22.75 -24.36
CA LYS A 638 18.23 23.34 -24.10
C LYS A 638 18.23 24.81 -23.68
N GLN A 639 17.17 25.28 -23.02
CA GLN A 639 17.13 26.66 -22.53
C GLN A 639 16.38 26.87 -21.19
N PHE A 640 16.30 25.84 -20.35
CA PHE A 640 15.91 26.00 -18.95
C PHE A 640 16.96 25.34 -18.08
N ASN A 641 18.05 26.06 -17.87
CA ASN A 641 19.04 25.71 -16.87
C ASN A 641 19.29 26.95 -16.02
N SER A 642 19.30 26.74 -14.71
CA SER A 642 19.90 27.63 -13.71
C SER A 642 19.20 28.98 -13.49
N LYS A 643 18.23 29.00 -12.57
CA LYS A 643 18.16 30.02 -11.51
C LYS A 643 17.14 29.61 -10.44
N LYS A 644 17.66 29.48 -9.20
CA LYS A 644 16.97 29.58 -7.89
C LYS A 644 15.74 28.67 -7.65
N TRP A 645 16.00 27.53 -7.00
CA TRP A 645 14.99 26.72 -6.28
C TRP A 645 15.34 26.56 -4.79
N GLU A 646 15.92 27.59 -4.16
CA GLU A 646 16.32 27.55 -2.73
C GLU A 646 15.30 28.21 -1.78
N GLY A 647 14.06 28.47 -2.21
CA GLY A 647 13.14 29.34 -1.45
C GLY A 647 11.85 28.74 -0.90
N VAL A 648 11.54 27.45 -1.05
CA VAL A 648 10.20 26.92 -0.69
C VAL A 648 10.21 25.47 -0.14
N VAL A 649 11.19 25.10 0.69
CA VAL A 649 11.07 23.87 1.51
C VAL A 649 11.27 24.20 2.98
#